data_AF-A0AAV8WEN8-F1
#
_entry.id   AF-A0AAV8WEN8-F1
#
_cell.length_a   1.000
_cell.length_b   1.000
_cell.length_c   1.000
_cell.angle_alpha   90.00
_cell.angle_beta   90.00
_cell.angle_gamma   90.00
#
_symmetry.space_group_name_H-M   'P 1'
#
loop_
_entity.id
_entity.type
_entity.pdbx_description
1 polymer ?
#
loop_
_entity_poly.entity_id
_entity_poly.type
_entity_poly.pdbx_seq_one_letter_code
_entity_poly.pdbx_strand_id
1 'polypeptide(L)'
;MAEDKKRYNAMESVLQEINKKFVSLTDEDIKRNNTILQSILKLITEKIKQKDTLFKEMFSTVFCGGSFYDGLRVGKPDEFDLDLLLNLPKALEPTITTSNVPGYVHVQFKGYANFMRQKDLVAKYEGIDKLLDTSQYLDTAKVLRWMQSVVDQALNDFEKSNGRVVLETPHGVFYARVCRGGPAFTLKITNGMDVDLVPCFIFGKDKWPANGFKKNPVTKKETYFIVPKPVKDVPGVSTRYWRLSFQEQERLIIESKIALKPALRLVKKLRDTMDHKAIASYYIKTVALWQASEKDVQYWRNSLSYVFMNLLKEYQNCLSVHKITYFWNKNNNLLQNIRSRETVTNLSNNIQRIINDIERHPNDPYVVAKYLLTKPELNELRKNLSDECELLGAEFNNLKIDEASPQAQASSNLLVLGTIKISDTMEGYKRYNGLECYLHDINREYISFSKTQTKRNNKILNEVVQSLITKMKQKDALFKSLYKRQFYGGSYYDGLKVGSPDEYDIDLLLTFPEDYKVEICISNVPGFVHLELNKARELGKFCEIKNNHRIYLDTKKVLQWMEGVIQRALNDFEMKTSKWERFWTTLQRKYQVGNIHVKYVKGGPAFTLKIYDGDEDDDCCQIDVDLVPCFLFKAGKWPESPFKPNPYSNDRLSDFFVVPKHATVFPTCESRYWKLSFQIQERQLIKNKGRLKPALKLLKKMRDSMHSDLIASYFLKTIILWEVEKQDTYFWVKTSLSYVFMHILKSYQQFLSEKQIPYYWNNSFNLVKTTCNDEFLYDLSTRLERIIKDIDKNIHRDPSVIMKHILTPKQYHALLPETEE
;
A
#
# COMPACT_ATOMS: atom_id res chain seq x y z
N MET A 1 22.95 -24.17 14.69
CA MET A 1 22.03 -22.99 14.57
C MET A 1 22.07 -22.29 13.22
N ALA A 2 23.24 -21.94 12.64
CA ALA A 2 23.30 -21.28 11.33
C ALA A 2 23.02 -22.22 10.13
N GLU A 3 23.39 -23.49 10.25
CA GLU A 3 23.15 -24.53 9.23
C GLU A 3 21.67 -24.88 9.08
N ASP A 4 20.95 -25.04 10.19
CA ASP A 4 19.50 -25.30 10.18
C ASP A 4 18.69 -24.19 9.50
N LYS A 5 19.15 -22.93 9.61
CA LYS A 5 18.49 -21.78 8.96
C LYS A 5 18.61 -21.82 7.45
N LYS A 6 19.67 -22.43 6.91
CA LYS A 6 19.92 -22.52 5.47
C LYS A 6 19.37 -23.80 4.83
N ARG A 7 18.99 -24.79 5.64
CA ARG A 7 18.55 -26.13 5.21
C ARG A 7 17.45 -26.13 4.15
N TYR A 8 16.56 -25.13 4.15
CA TYR A 8 15.39 -25.07 3.26
C TYR A 8 15.50 -24.00 2.17
N ASN A 9 16.66 -23.35 2.02
CA ASN A 9 16.83 -22.22 1.12
C ASN A 9 16.56 -22.54 -0.35
N ALA A 10 16.77 -23.80 -0.79
CA ALA A 10 16.50 -24.20 -2.17
C ALA A 10 15.04 -23.94 -2.57
N MET A 11 14.09 -24.12 -1.64
CA MET A 11 12.66 -23.92 -1.90
C MET A 11 12.20 -22.47 -1.72
N GLU A 12 13.08 -21.54 -1.30
CA GLU A 12 12.68 -20.17 -0.95
C GLU A 12 12.01 -19.46 -2.13
N SER A 13 12.64 -19.48 -3.31
CA SER A 13 12.10 -18.84 -4.52
C SER A 13 10.77 -19.45 -4.95
N VAL A 14 10.66 -20.79 -4.90
CA VAL A 14 9.43 -21.52 -5.26
C VAL A 14 8.31 -21.20 -4.28
N LEU A 15 8.57 -21.18 -2.97
CA LEU A 15 7.57 -20.82 -1.97
C LEU A 15 7.13 -19.35 -2.09
N GLN A 16 8.05 -18.44 -2.41
CA GLN A 16 7.71 -17.05 -2.67
C GLN A 16 6.82 -16.90 -3.92
N GLU A 17 7.14 -17.60 -5.01
CA GLU A 17 6.34 -17.59 -6.23
C GLU A 17 4.97 -18.22 -6.01
N ILE A 18 4.90 -19.35 -5.31
CA ILE A 18 3.63 -19.98 -4.89
C ILE A 18 2.82 -19.00 -4.05
N ASN A 19 3.44 -18.39 -3.06
CA ASN A 19 2.78 -17.44 -2.18
C ASN A 19 2.24 -16.23 -2.97
N LYS A 20 3.00 -15.72 -3.92
CA LYS A 20 2.63 -14.55 -4.74
C LYS A 20 1.49 -14.88 -5.70
N LYS A 21 1.56 -16.02 -6.40
CA LYS A 21 0.69 -16.32 -7.54
C LYS A 21 -0.58 -17.09 -7.18
N PHE A 22 -0.48 -18.07 -6.27
CA PHE A 22 -1.57 -19.02 -6.00
C PHE A 22 -2.19 -18.89 -4.61
N VAL A 23 -1.62 -18.02 -3.76
CA VAL A 23 -2.01 -17.92 -2.35
C VAL A 23 -2.40 -16.50 -1.96
N SER A 24 -1.61 -15.50 -2.38
CA SER A 24 -1.87 -14.10 -2.10
C SER A 24 -2.94 -13.54 -3.04
N LEU A 25 -3.81 -12.71 -2.48
CA LEU A 25 -4.78 -11.93 -3.24
C LEU A 25 -4.10 -10.72 -3.88
N THR A 26 -4.54 -10.33 -5.07
CA THR A 26 -4.05 -9.12 -5.72
C THR A 26 -4.62 -7.88 -5.02
N ASP A 27 -3.85 -6.78 -5.01
CA ASP A 27 -4.32 -5.51 -4.43
C ASP A 27 -5.55 -4.96 -5.16
N GLU A 28 -5.66 -5.23 -6.47
CA GLU A 28 -6.81 -4.85 -7.30
C GLU A 28 -8.08 -5.58 -6.87
N ASP A 29 -8.02 -6.90 -6.67
CA ASP A 29 -9.16 -7.69 -6.20
C ASP A 29 -9.58 -7.29 -4.79
N ILE A 30 -8.62 -7.09 -3.88
CA ILE A 30 -8.88 -6.60 -2.52
C ILE A 30 -9.58 -5.25 -2.56
N LYS A 31 -9.10 -4.31 -3.38
CA LYS A 31 -9.66 -2.96 -3.48
C LYS A 31 -11.05 -2.98 -4.09
N ARG A 32 -11.23 -3.71 -5.20
CA ARG A 32 -12.52 -3.85 -5.90
C ARG A 32 -13.57 -4.45 -4.96
N ASN A 33 -13.25 -5.58 -4.32
CA ASN A 33 -14.21 -6.29 -3.49
C ASN A 33 -14.56 -5.52 -2.22
N ASN A 34 -13.58 -4.88 -1.58
CA ASN A 34 -13.87 -4.00 -0.44
C ASN A 34 -14.75 -2.80 -0.84
N THR A 35 -14.56 -2.24 -2.03
CA THR A 35 -15.37 -1.10 -2.49
C THR A 35 -16.84 -1.50 -2.67
N ILE A 36 -17.08 -2.63 -3.35
CA ILE A 36 -18.43 -3.19 -3.56
C ILE A 36 -19.06 -3.58 -2.23
N LEU A 37 -18.31 -4.30 -1.38
CA LEU A 37 -18.80 -4.75 -0.08
C LEU A 37 -19.20 -3.56 0.80
N GLN A 38 -18.39 -2.51 0.87
CA GLN A 38 -18.71 -1.33 1.67
C GLN A 38 -19.95 -0.59 1.17
N SER A 39 -20.19 -0.53 -0.15
CA SER A 39 -21.43 0.06 -0.67
C SER A 39 -22.66 -0.77 -0.31
N ILE A 40 -22.56 -2.10 -0.38
CA ILE A 40 -23.64 -3.02 -0.01
C ILE A 40 -23.91 -2.97 1.50
N LEU A 41 -22.87 -2.99 2.32
CA LEU A 41 -23.01 -2.93 3.78
C LEU A 41 -23.65 -1.64 4.25
N LYS A 42 -23.28 -0.50 3.64
CA LYS A 42 -23.91 0.77 3.97
C LYS A 42 -25.42 0.72 3.69
N LEU A 43 -25.81 0.22 2.52
CA LEU A 43 -27.20 0.11 2.11
C LEU A 43 -28.01 -0.75 3.09
N ILE A 44 -27.51 -1.95 3.41
CA ILE A 44 -28.18 -2.92 4.29
C ILE A 44 -28.21 -2.42 5.73
N THR A 45 -27.10 -1.91 6.27
CA THR A 45 -27.01 -1.46 7.66
C THR A 45 -27.93 -0.27 7.92
N GLU A 46 -28.04 0.68 6.98
CA GLU A 46 -28.98 1.81 7.13
C GLU A 46 -30.44 1.35 7.11
N LYS A 47 -30.77 0.33 6.30
CA LYS A 47 -32.11 -0.27 6.33
C LYS A 47 -32.40 -1.02 7.64
N ILE A 48 -31.43 -1.76 8.18
CA ILE A 48 -31.56 -2.42 9.49
C ILE A 48 -31.82 -1.37 10.58
N LYS A 49 -31.07 -0.27 10.61
CA LYS A 49 -31.28 0.84 11.57
C LYS A 49 -32.64 1.53 11.43
N GLN A 50 -33.20 1.59 10.21
CA GLN A 50 -34.53 2.16 9.99
C GLN A 50 -35.65 1.26 10.50
N LYS A 51 -35.44 -0.06 10.49
CA LYS A 51 -36.48 -1.04 10.85
C LYS A 51 -36.53 -1.37 12.34
N ASP A 52 -35.41 -1.28 13.04
CA ASP A 52 -35.34 -1.69 14.44
C ASP A 52 -34.61 -0.64 15.29
N THR A 53 -35.38 0.04 16.14
CA THR A 53 -34.88 1.09 17.05
C THR A 53 -33.84 0.52 18.02
N LEU A 54 -34.05 -0.69 18.53
CA LEU A 54 -33.12 -1.33 19.46
C LEU A 54 -31.74 -1.57 18.80
N PHE A 55 -31.72 -2.06 17.56
CA PHE A 55 -30.50 -2.21 16.77
C PHE A 55 -29.86 -0.86 16.53
N LYS A 56 -30.63 0.15 16.10
CA LYS A 56 -30.12 1.51 15.86
C LYS A 56 -29.44 2.10 17.09
N GLU A 57 -30.02 1.92 18.28
CA GLU A 57 -29.48 2.46 19.53
C GLU A 57 -28.29 1.68 20.08
N MET A 58 -28.21 0.36 19.83
CA MET A 58 -27.07 -0.46 20.25
C MET A 58 -25.93 -0.47 19.22
N PHE A 59 -26.21 -0.27 17.94
CA PHE A 59 -25.23 -0.43 16.88
C PHE A 59 -24.10 0.59 16.96
N SER A 60 -22.88 0.09 17.00
CA SER A 60 -21.66 0.91 17.03
C SER A 60 -21.00 0.98 15.66
N THR A 61 -20.57 -0.17 15.15
CA THR A 61 -19.80 -0.26 13.91
C THR A 61 -19.81 -1.67 13.35
N VAL A 62 -19.38 -1.83 12.11
CA VAL A 62 -19.07 -3.14 11.53
C VAL A 62 -17.59 -3.41 11.70
N PHE A 63 -17.23 -4.48 12.41
CA PHE A 63 -15.88 -4.98 12.49
C PHE A 63 -15.62 -5.99 11.36
N CYS A 64 -14.63 -5.66 10.55
CA CYS A 64 -14.18 -6.49 9.43
C CYS A 64 -13.24 -7.59 9.98
N GLY A 65 -13.81 -8.77 10.20
CA GLY A 65 -13.18 -9.90 10.87
C GLY A 65 -12.67 -10.99 9.93
N GLY A 66 -12.26 -12.10 10.51
CA GLY A 66 -11.98 -13.31 9.76
C GLY A 66 -10.75 -13.26 8.85
N SER A 67 -10.61 -14.32 8.03
CA SER A 67 -9.34 -14.62 7.36
C SER A 67 -8.98 -13.63 6.25
N PHE A 68 -9.96 -13.02 5.58
CA PHE A 68 -9.71 -12.00 4.55
C PHE A 68 -9.08 -10.75 5.15
N TYR A 69 -9.69 -10.17 6.18
CA TYR A 69 -9.21 -8.93 6.81
C TYR A 69 -7.96 -9.13 7.68
N ASP A 70 -7.71 -10.34 8.16
CA ASP A 70 -6.44 -10.68 8.80
C ASP A 70 -5.27 -10.82 7.80
N GLY A 71 -5.55 -10.77 6.49
CA GLY A 71 -4.56 -11.00 5.43
C GLY A 71 -4.12 -12.46 5.37
N LEU A 72 -4.99 -13.39 5.75
CA LEU A 72 -4.74 -14.82 5.83
C LEU A 72 -5.58 -15.63 4.84
N ARG A 73 -6.53 -15.02 4.09
CA ARG A 73 -7.31 -15.72 3.05
C ARG A 73 -6.36 -16.33 2.01
N VAL A 74 -6.71 -17.55 1.60
CA VAL A 74 -6.06 -18.34 0.55
C VAL A 74 -7.15 -18.64 -0.49
N GLY A 75 -6.85 -18.49 -1.77
CA GLY A 75 -7.85 -18.62 -2.83
C GLY A 75 -8.60 -17.33 -3.09
N LYS A 76 -9.87 -17.41 -3.53
CA LYS A 76 -10.65 -16.25 -3.96
C LYS A 76 -11.09 -15.35 -2.78
N PRO A 77 -11.26 -14.05 -3.01
CA PRO A 77 -11.81 -13.10 -2.04
C PRO A 77 -13.34 -13.11 -2.07
N ASP A 78 -13.93 -14.27 -1.80
CA ASP A 78 -15.36 -14.56 -1.93
C ASP A 78 -16.09 -14.69 -0.59
N GLU A 79 -15.40 -14.68 0.55
CA GLU A 79 -16.04 -14.84 1.87
C GLU A 79 -15.60 -13.72 2.82
N PHE A 80 -16.58 -13.07 3.46
CA PHE A 80 -16.38 -11.90 4.31
C PHE A 80 -17.08 -12.05 5.65
N ASP A 81 -16.31 -12.23 6.72
CA ASP A 81 -16.79 -12.27 8.10
C ASP A 81 -16.96 -10.85 8.65
N LEU A 82 -18.20 -10.45 8.96
CA LEU A 82 -18.53 -9.11 9.44
C LEU A 82 -19.28 -9.15 10.77
N ASP A 83 -18.59 -8.72 11.81
CA ASP A 83 -19.14 -8.63 13.16
C ASP A 83 -19.86 -7.27 13.31
N LEU A 84 -21.17 -7.30 13.47
CA LEU A 84 -21.99 -6.12 13.79
C LEU A 84 -21.83 -5.84 15.28
N LEU A 85 -20.98 -4.86 15.62
CA LEU A 85 -20.64 -4.56 17.00
C LEU A 85 -21.72 -3.71 17.66
N LEU A 86 -22.26 -4.22 18.76
CA LEU A 86 -23.35 -3.65 19.54
C LEU A 86 -22.85 -3.28 20.95
N ASN A 87 -23.30 -2.13 21.45
CA ASN A 87 -23.09 -1.69 22.83
C ASN A 87 -24.35 -1.94 23.65
N LEU A 88 -24.18 -2.63 24.77
CA LEU A 88 -25.25 -2.79 25.75
C LEU A 88 -25.40 -1.52 26.60
N PRO A 89 -26.62 -1.14 27.02
CA PRO A 89 -26.84 -0.03 27.95
C PRO A 89 -26.06 -0.23 29.25
N LYS A 90 -25.26 0.77 29.65
CA LYS A 90 -24.47 0.72 30.90
C LYS A 90 -25.35 0.53 32.14
N ALA A 91 -26.54 1.12 32.15
CA ALA A 91 -27.51 1.03 33.25
C ALA A 91 -28.04 -0.39 33.50
N LEU A 92 -27.87 -1.33 32.56
CA LEU A 92 -28.18 -2.75 32.78
C LEU A 92 -27.11 -3.49 33.57
N GLU A 93 -25.95 -2.86 33.79
CA GLU A 93 -24.79 -3.42 34.48
C GLU A 93 -24.43 -4.84 33.98
N PRO A 94 -24.12 -4.98 32.67
CA PRO A 94 -23.81 -6.28 32.10
C PRO A 94 -22.56 -6.86 32.77
N THR A 95 -22.68 -8.08 33.25
CA THR A 95 -21.62 -8.80 33.95
C THR A 95 -21.30 -10.09 33.23
N ILE A 96 -20.01 -10.29 32.92
CA ILE A 96 -19.49 -11.49 32.27
C ILE A 96 -19.02 -12.46 33.34
N THR A 97 -19.46 -13.71 33.26
CA THR A 97 -18.96 -14.81 34.08
C THR A 97 -18.48 -15.96 33.20
N THR A 98 -17.39 -16.60 33.60
CA THR A 98 -16.89 -17.80 32.91
C THR A 98 -17.88 -18.94 33.05
N SER A 99 -18.17 -19.64 31.95
CA SER A 99 -19.01 -20.84 32.02
C SER A 99 -18.19 -22.07 32.39
N ASN A 100 -18.89 -23.17 32.62
CA ASN A 100 -18.32 -24.51 32.77
C ASN A 100 -17.78 -25.11 31.46
N VAL A 101 -17.99 -24.45 30.31
CA VAL A 101 -17.48 -24.88 29.00
C VAL A 101 -16.31 -23.98 28.61
N PRO A 102 -15.07 -24.51 28.49
CA PRO A 102 -13.89 -23.71 28.15
C PRO A 102 -14.06 -22.86 26.88
N GLY A 103 -13.73 -21.58 26.97
CA GLY A 103 -13.86 -20.62 25.86
C GLY A 103 -15.23 -19.93 25.75
N TYR A 104 -16.18 -20.27 26.64
CA TYR A 104 -17.50 -19.65 26.70
C TYR A 104 -17.72 -18.87 28.01
N VAL A 105 -18.64 -17.92 27.93
CA VAL A 105 -19.07 -17.06 29.04
C VAL A 105 -20.59 -16.93 29.06
N HIS A 106 -21.11 -16.49 30.19
CA HIS A 106 -22.49 -16.03 30.35
C HIS A 106 -22.50 -14.53 30.59
N VAL A 107 -23.56 -13.85 30.16
CA VAL A 107 -23.77 -12.43 30.44
C VAL A 107 -25.08 -12.28 31.20
N GLN A 108 -25.03 -11.67 32.38
CA GLN A 108 -26.21 -11.36 33.19
C GLN A 108 -26.31 -9.86 33.45
N PHE A 109 -27.52 -9.32 33.42
CA PHE A 109 -27.79 -7.90 33.66
C PHE A 109 -28.21 -7.69 35.12
N LYS A 110 -27.29 -7.16 35.95
CA LYS A 110 -27.53 -6.95 37.38
C LYS A 110 -28.38 -5.71 37.67
N GLY A 111 -28.33 -4.72 36.79
CA GLY A 111 -29.07 -3.45 36.91
C GLY A 111 -30.50 -3.49 36.34
N TYR A 112 -31.00 -4.65 35.91
CA TYR A 112 -32.26 -4.75 35.16
C TYR A 112 -33.46 -4.11 35.88
N ALA A 113 -33.65 -4.37 37.18
CA ALA A 113 -34.77 -3.80 37.94
C ALA A 113 -34.72 -2.27 38.02
N ASN A 114 -33.52 -1.69 38.17
CA ASN A 114 -33.32 -0.24 38.20
C ASN A 114 -33.48 0.37 36.80
N PHE A 115 -33.04 -0.33 35.76
CA PHE A 115 -33.23 0.06 34.38
C PHE A 115 -34.73 0.15 34.04
N MET A 116 -35.54 -0.84 34.43
CA MET A 116 -36.99 -0.86 34.16
C MET A 116 -37.77 0.29 34.82
N ARG A 117 -37.22 0.94 35.85
CA ARG A 117 -37.83 2.13 36.48
C ARG A 117 -37.57 3.43 35.72
N GLN A 118 -36.61 3.43 34.79
CA GLN A 118 -36.20 4.60 34.02
C GLN A 118 -36.95 4.63 32.68
N LYS A 119 -38.15 5.23 32.68
CA LYS A 119 -39.07 5.23 31.53
C LYS A 119 -38.40 5.66 30.22
N ASP A 120 -37.58 6.71 30.25
CA ASP A 120 -36.90 7.24 29.06
C ASP A 120 -35.87 6.25 28.50
N LEU A 121 -35.14 5.54 29.37
CA LEU A 121 -34.18 4.51 28.93
C LEU A 121 -34.89 3.26 28.40
N VAL A 122 -36.00 2.86 29.02
CA VAL A 122 -36.81 1.72 28.56
C VAL A 122 -37.39 2.02 27.17
N ALA A 123 -37.92 3.22 26.96
CA ALA A 123 -38.44 3.65 25.65
C ALA A 123 -37.32 3.70 24.60
N LYS A 124 -36.12 4.16 24.97
CA LYS A 124 -34.96 4.21 24.09
C LYS A 124 -34.50 2.82 23.63
N TYR A 125 -34.46 1.85 24.54
CA TYR A 125 -34.03 0.47 24.24
C TYR A 125 -35.20 -0.51 24.22
N GLU A 126 -36.31 -0.10 23.61
CA GLU A 126 -37.53 -0.90 23.52
C GLU A 126 -37.24 -2.29 22.95
N GLY A 127 -37.71 -3.35 23.63
CA GLY A 127 -37.53 -4.74 23.21
C GLY A 127 -36.25 -5.42 23.69
N ILE A 128 -35.40 -4.74 24.47
CA ILE A 128 -34.19 -5.35 25.05
C ILE A 128 -34.49 -6.53 25.99
N ASP A 129 -35.64 -6.50 26.66
CA ASP A 129 -36.16 -7.58 27.51
C ASP A 129 -36.39 -8.87 26.70
N LYS A 130 -36.73 -8.75 25.42
CA LYS A 130 -36.93 -9.89 24.51
C LYS A 130 -35.64 -10.61 24.17
N LEU A 131 -34.47 -10.03 24.48
CA LEU A 131 -33.16 -10.65 24.30
C LEU A 131 -32.72 -11.47 25.52
N LEU A 132 -33.45 -11.38 26.63
CA LEU A 132 -33.07 -11.98 27.91
C LEU A 132 -33.93 -13.19 28.25
N ASP A 133 -33.38 -14.11 29.04
CA ASP A 133 -34.18 -15.17 29.66
C ASP A 133 -34.85 -14.72 30.97
N THR A 134 -35.58 -15.62 31.63
CA THR A 134 -36.30 -15.33 32.88
C THR A 134 -35.40 -14.97 34.06
N SER A 135 -34.10 -15.27 33.97
CA SER A 135 -33.07 -14.95 34.97
C SER A 135 -32.17 -13.79 34.53
N GLN A 136 -32.62 -12.99 33.56
CA GLN A 136 -31.93 -11.80 33.03
C GLN A 136 -30.55 -12.11 32.43
N TYR A 137 -30.36 -13.33 31.91
CA TYR A 137 -29.19 -13.66 31.10
C TYR A 137 -29.46 -13.31 29.64
N LEU A 138 -28.43 -12.79 28.96
CA LEU A 138 -28.48 -12.55 27.53
C LEU A 138 -28.50 -13.88 26.76
N ASP A 139 -29.58 -14.12 26.03
CA ASP A 139 -29.86 -15.40 25.39
C ASP A 139 -29.47 -15.38 23.91
N THR A 140 -28.55 -16.27 23.52
CA THR A 140 -28.06 -16.36 22.13
C THR A 140 -29.15 -16.68 21.12
N ALA A 141 -30.11 -17.55 21.45
CA ALA A 141 -31.18 -17.93 20.52
C ALA A 141 -32.21 -16.81 20.36
N LYS A 142 -32.46 -16.02 21.42
CA LYS A 142 -33.29 -14.82 21.34
C LYS A 142 -32.60 -13.74 20.52
N VAL A 143 -31.31 -13.48 20.74
CA VAL A 143 -30.55 -12.50 19.95
C VAL A 143 -30.47 -12.89 18.47
N LEU A 144 -30.19 -14.16 18.16
CA LEU A 144 -30.16 -14.61 16.76
C LEU A 144 -31.54 -14.50 16.10
N ARG A 145 -32.63 -14.87 16.78
CA ARG A 145 -33.99 -14.70 16.23
C ARG A 145 -34.35 -13.23 16.02
N TRP A 146 -33.99 -12.35 16.96
CA TRP A 146 -34.18 -10.92 16.83
C TRP A 146 -33.41 -10.38 15.61
N MET A 147 -32.09 -10.61 15.54
CA MET A 147 -31.26 -10.15 14.44
C MET A 147 -31.79 -10.67 13.09
N GLN A 148 -32.23 -11.93 13.04
CA GLN A 148 -32.83 -12.49 11.84
C GLN A 148 -34.08 -11.70 11.43
N SER A 149 -35.00 -11.44 12.36
CA SER A 149 -36.21 -10.68 12.08
C SER A 149 -35.88 -9.30 11.53
N VAL A 150 -34.91 -8.59 12.12
CA VAL A 150 -34.50 -7.26 11.65
C VAL A 150 -33.89 -7.31 10.25
N VAL A 151 -33.00 -8.27 9.97
CA VAL A 151 -32.40 -8.43 8.63
C VAL A 151 -33.47 -8.78 7.59
N ASP A 152 -34.37 -9.72 7.90
CA ASP A 152 -35.46 -10.12 7.00
C ASP A 152 -36.39 -8.92 6.69
N GLN A 153 -36.74 -8.13 7.71
CA GLN A 153 -37.54 -6.90 7.54
C GLN A 153 -36.81 -5.83 6.72
N ALA A 154 -35.51 -5.63 6.96
CA ALA A 154 -34.70 -4.68 6.20
C ALA A 154 -34.56 -5.10 4.73
N LEU A 155 -34.46 -6.41 4.46
CA LEU A 155 -34.33 -6.93 3.10
C LEU A 155 -35.66 -6.94 2.32
N ASN A 156 -36.79 -7.01 3.02
CA ASN A 156 -38.12 -6.91 2.38
C ASN A 156 -38.44 -5.53 1.80
N ASP A 157 -37.73 -4.49 2.23
CA ASP A 157 -37.87 -3.12 1.70
C ASP A 157 -37.24 -2.90 0.33
N PHE A 158 -36.41 -3.83 -0.13
CA PHE A 158 -35.76 -3.74 -1.43
C PHE A 158 -36.60 -4.43 -2.50
N GLU A 159 -36.42 -3.98 -3.74
CA GLU A 159 -37.02 -4.64 -4.90
C GLU A 159 -36.58 -6.10 -4.98
N LYS A 160 -37.49 -6.97 -5.42
CA LYS A 160 -37.23 -8.40 -5.63
C LYS A 160 -37.32 -8.75 -7.10
N SER A 161 -36.30 -9.42 -7.62
CA SER A 161 -36.28 -9.97 -8.98
C SER A 161 -35.91 -11.45 -8.90
N ASN A 162 -36.75 -12.32 -9.47
CA ASN A 162 -36.57 -13.78 -9.46
C ASN A 162 -36.28 -14.36 -8.06
N GLY A 163 -36.98 -13.85 -7.03
CA GLY A 163 -36.81 -14.29 -5.64
C GLY A 163 -35.51 -13.84 -4.96
N ARG A 164 -34.76 -12.90 -5.56
CA ARG A 164 -33.55 -12.30 -4.99
C ARG A 164 -33.75 -10.83 -4.71
N VAL A 165 -33.07 -10.33 -3.69
CA VAL A 165 -33.06 -8.90 -3.34
C VAL A 165 -32.17 -8.15 -4.32
N VAL A 166 -32.67 -7.05 -4.89
CA VAL A 166 -31.94 -6.16 -5.78
C VAL A 166 -31.26 -5.06 -4.95
N LEU A 167 -29.93 -5.00 -5.03
CA LEU A 167 -29.09 -4.05 -4.31
C LEU A 167 -28.42 -3.11 -5.32
N GLU A 168 -28.98 -1.92 -5.47
CA GLU A 168 -28.40 -0.89 -6.33
C GLU A 168 -27.29 -0.12 -5.61
N THR A 169 -26.13 -0.03 -6.25
CA THR A 169 -24.96 0.67 -5.72
C THR A 169 -24.32 1.53 -6.81
N PRO A 170 -23.44 2.49 -6.45
CA PRO A 170 -22.63 3.22 -7.42
C PRO A 170 -21.72 2.32 -8.28
N HIS A 171 -21.58 1.04 -7.94
CA HIS A 171 -20.73 0.06 -8.62
C HIS A 171 -21.53 -0.97 -9.42
N GLY A 172 -22.83 -0.74 -9.59
CA GLY A 172 -23.74 -1.61 -10.33
C GLY A 172 -24.83 -2.22 -9.46
N VAL A 173 -25.63 -3.06 -10.11
CA VAL A 173 -26.75 -3.79 -9.50
C VAL A 173 -26.27 -5.17 -9.08
N PHE A 174 -26.53 -5.53 -7.83
CA PHE A 174 -26.19 -6.83 -7.26
C PHE A 174 -27.45 -7.54 -6.81
N TYR A 175 -27.49 -8.87 -6.95
CA TYR A 175 -28.61 -9.66 -6.45
C TYR A 175 -28.15 -10.50 -5.27
N ALA A 176 -28.86 -10.40 -4.16
CA ALA A 176 -28.55 -11.11 -2.94
C ALA A 176 -29.63 -12.14 -2.59
N ARG A 177 -29.20 -13.27 -2.05
CA ARG A 177 -30.05 -14.24 -1.36
C ARG A 177 -29.52 -14.49 0.04
N VAL A 178 -30.41 -14.55 1.02
CA VAL A 178 -30.06 -14.92 2.39
C VAL A 178 -29.96 -16.45 2.49
N CYS A 179 -28.86 -16.93 3.07
CA CYS A 179 -28.66 -18.31 3.47
C CYS A 179 -28.36 -18.37 4.97
N ARG A 180 -28.74 -19.48 5.61
CA ARG A 180 -28.47 -19.72 7.04
C ARG A 180 -27.38 -20.77 7.21
N GLY A 181 -26.41 -20.50 8.08
CA GLY A 181 -25.37 -21.45 8.46
C GLY A 181 -24.68 -21.04 9.77
N GLY A 182 -25.10 -21.61 10.90
CA GLY A 182 -24.48 -21.30 12.20
C GLY A 182 -24.88 -19.93 12.77
N PRO A 183 -23.96 -19.16 13.40
CA PRO A 183 -24.27 -17.89 14.05
C PRO A 183 -24.42 -16.69 13.07
N ALA A 184 -24.15 -16.90 11.78
CA ALA A 184 -24.11 -15.85 10.78
C ALA A 184 -25.36 -15.81 9.90
N PHE A 185 -25.72 -14.60 9.48
CA PHE A 185 -26.64 -14.34 8.37
C PHE A 185 -25.82 -14.14 7.10
N THR A 186 -25.72 -15.18 6.27
CA THR A 186 -24.91 -15.15 5.06
C THR A 186 -25.70 -14.56 3.90
N LEU A 187 -25.24 -13.44 3.35
CA LEU A 187 -25.73 -12.89 2.10
C LEU A 187 -24.90 -13.43 0.94
N LYS A 188 -25.52 -14.23 0.08
CA LYS A 188 -24.93 -14.72 -1.16
C LYS A 188 -25.23 -13.76 -2.30
N ILE A 189 -24.20 -13.15 -2.87
CA ILE A 189 -24.30 -12.05 -3.83
C ILE A 189 -23.84 -12.53 -5.22
N THR A 190 -24.49 -12.07 -6.30
CA THR A 190 -24.28 -12.56 -7.69
C THR A 190 -22.87 -12.48 -8.25
N ASN A 191 -21.98 -11.73 -7.64
CA ASN A 191 -20.56 -11.67 -7.98
C ASN A 191 -19.71 -12.75 -7.28
N GLY A 192 -20.36 -13.70 -6.60
CA GLY A 192 -19.70 -14.76 -5.85
C GLY A 192 -19.20 -14.33 -4.48
N MET A 193 -19.76 -13.27 -3.88
CA MET A 193 -19.44 -12.88 -2.50
C MET A 193 -20.46 -13.47 -1.52
N ASP A 194 -19.96 -14.12 -0.49
CA ASP A 194 -20.67 -14.60 0.68
C ASP A 194 -20.30 -13.68 1.86
N VAL A 195 -21.28 -12.96 2.38
CA VAL A 195 -21.09 -11.97 3.45
C VAL A 195 -21.79 -12.44 4.71
N ASP A 196 -21.02 -12.77 5.73
CA ASP A 196 -21.52 -13.27 7.01
C ASP A 196 -21.73 -12.11 7.98
N LEU A 197 -22.98 -11.80 8.31
CA LEU A 197 -23.33 -10.81 9.32
C LEU A 197 -23.55 -11.50 10.67
N VAL A 198 -22.81 -11.11 11.70
CA VAL A 198 -22.89 -11.72 13.03
C VAL A 198 -23.11 -10.64 14.10
N PRO A 199 -24.20 -10.71 14.92
CA PRO A 199 -24.40 -9.74 15.99
C PRO A 199 -23.46 -10.03 17.16
N CYS A 200 -22.67 -9.03 17.56
CA CYS A 200 -21.61 -9.16 18.56
C CYS A 200 -21.71 -8.06 19.60
N PHE A 201 -21.38 -8.34 20.87
CA PHE A 201 -21.44 -7.33 21.95
C PHE A 201 -20.04 -6.98 22.47
N ILE A 202 -19.74 -5.68 22.53
CA ILE A 202 -18.43 -5.14 22.92
C ILE A 202 -18.29 -5.04 24.44
N PHE A 203 -17.11 -5.38 24.96
CA PHE A 203 -16.74 -5.23 26.37
C PHE A 203 -15.34 -4.59 26.51
N GLY A 204 -15.14 -3.85 27.60
CA GLY A 204 -13.88 -3.19 27.94
C GLY A 204 -12.99 -4.01 28.88
N LYS A 205 -11.80 -3.45 29.19
CA LYS A 205 -10.81 -4.10 30.07
C LYS A 205 -11.34 -4.46 31.46
N ASP A 206 -12.28 -3.69 31.98
CA ASP A 206 -12.88 -3.87 33.30
C ASP A 206 -13.64 -5.19 33.43
N LYS A 207 -14.05 -5.77 32.29
CA LYS A 207 -14.75 -7.06 32.23
C LYS A 207 -13.90 -8.19 31.67
N TRP A 208 -12.59 -7.98 31.45
CA TRP A 208 -11.70 -8.97 30.85
C TRP A 208 -11.85 -10.34 31.55
N PRO A 209 -12.04 -11.43 30.79
CA PRO A 209 -12.38 -12.72 31.38
C PRO A 209 -11.25 -13.23 32.29
N ALA A 210 -11.62 -13.66 33.50
CA ALA A 210 -10.76 -14.33 34.47
C ALA A 210 -10.86 -15.87 34.33
N ASN A 211 -10.30 -16.65 35.25
CA ASN A 211 -10.47 -18.11 35.37
C ASN A 211 -10.01 -18.92 34.13
N GLY A 212 -8.69 -18.98 33.92
CA GLY A 212 -8.07 -19.81 32.87
C GLY A 212 -7.92 -19.10 31.52
N PHE A 213 -8.46 -17.89 31.38
CA PHE A 213 -8.18 -17.04 30.22
C PHE A 213 -6.83 -16.31 30.35
N LYS A 214 -6.13 -16.18 29.22
CA LYS A 214 -4.86 -15.46 29.12
C LYS A 214 -5.09 -13.96 29.37
N LYS A 215 -4.18 -13.31 30.11
CA LYS A 215 -4.12 -11.84 30.19
C LYS A 215 -3.91 -11.25 28.80
N ASN A 216 -4.45 -10.06 28.55
CA ASN A 216 -4.29 -9.37 27.28
C ASN A 216 -2.80 -9.00 27.05
N PRO A 217 -2.11 -9.58 26.05
CA PRO A 217 -0.73 -9.22 25.75
C PRO A 217 -0.60 -7.94 24.91
N VAL A 218 -1.74 -7.33 24.50
CA VAL A 218 -1.79 -6.18 23.60
C VAL A 218 -2.41 -4.98 24.34
N THR A 219 -1.58 -4.22 25.04
CA THR A 219 -2.00 -3.07 25.88
C THR A 219 -2.68 -1.96 25.07
N LYS A 220 -2.32 -1.78 23.79
CA LYS A 220 -2.92 -0.78 22.89
C LYS A 220 -4.38 -1.06 22.48
N LYS A 221 -4.91 -2.26 22.77
CA LYS A 221 -6.30 -2.64 22.45
C LYS A 221 -6.95 -3.43 23.57
N GLU A 222 -7.70 -2.70 24.37
CA GLU A 222 -8.32 -3.17 25.61
C GLU A 222 -9.75 -3.72 25.43
N THR A 223 -10.39 -3.46 24.29
CA THR A 223 -11.75 -3.93 23.97
C THR A 223 -11.74 -5.30 23.31
N TYR A 224 -12.73 -6.12 23.62
CA TYR A 224 -13.01 -7.40 22.97
C TYR A 224 -14.52 -7.56 22.81
N PHE A 225 -14.97 -8.65 22.18
CA PHE A 225 -16.39 -8.88 22.00
C PHE A 225 -16.78 -10.35 22.16
N ILE A 226 -18.07 -10.58 22.34
CA ILE A 226 -18.67 -11.91 22.40
C ILE A 226 -19.53 -12.19 21.17
N VAL A 227 -19.60 -13.47 20.79
CA VAL A 227 -20.24 -13.96 19.56
C VAL A 227 -21.24 -15.07 19.92
N PRO A 228 -22.44 -15.10 19.33
CA PRO A 228 -23.51 -16.05 19.67
C PRO A 228 -23.29 -17.41 18.99
N LYS A 229 -22.19 -18.09 19.34
CA LYS A 229 -21.86 -19.39 18.76
C LYS A 229 -22.48 -20.52 19.60
N PRO A 230 -23.28 -21.43 19.03
CA PRO A 230 -23.83 -22.54 19.80
C PRO A 230 -22.73 -23.48 20.30
N VAL A 231 -22.95 -24.08 21.47
CA VAL A 231 -22.16 -25.21 21.95
C VAL A 231 -22.60 -26.45 21.16
N LYS A 232 -21.66 -27.09 20.45
CA LYS A 232 -21.95 -28.27 19.63
C LYS A 232 -22.07 -29.52 20.51
N ASP A 233 -22.94 -30.44 20.12
CA ASP A 233 -22.98 -31.83 20.60
C ASP A 233 -23.27 -32.03 22.10
N VAL A 234 -23.95 -31.08 22.75
CA VAL A 234 -24.42 -31.23 24.13
C VAL A 234 -25.93 -31.02 24.18
N PRO A 235 -26.74 -32.09 24.23
CA PRO A 235 -28.19 -32.02 24.37
C PRO A 235 -28.59 -31.30 25.66
N GLY A 236 -29.60 -30.42 25.61
CA GLY A 236 -30.13 -29.73 26.78
C GLY A 236 -29.29 -28.56 27.31
N VAL A 237 -28.24 -28.13 26.59
CA VAL A 237 -27.46 -26.95 26.99
C VAL A 237 -28.27 -25.67 26.83
N SER A 238 -28.33 -24.91 27.92
CA SER A 238 -28.95 -23.58 27.98
C SER A 238 -28.46 -22.68 26.84
N THR A 239 -29.31 -21.80 26.33
CA THR A 239 -29.00 -20.79 25.29
C THR A 239 -28.19 -19.60 25.80
N ARG A 240 -27.60 -19.69 27.01
CA ARG A 240 -26.82 -18.62 27.68
C ARG A 240 -25.36 -18.52 27.23
N TYR A 241 -24.84 -19.45 26.43
CA TYR A 241 -23.40 -19.56 26.16
C TYR A 241 -22.95 -18.64 25.02
N TRP A 242 -22.08 -17.70 25.35
CA TRP A 242 -21.44 -16.79 24.40
C TRP A 242 -19.97 -17.13 24.24
N ARG A 243 -19.44 -17.09 23.02
CA ARG A 243 -18.02 -17.32 22.76
C ARG A 243 -17.26 -15.99 22.77
N LEU A 244 -16.13 -15.95 23.47
CA LEU A 244 -15.23 -14.79 23.42
C LEU A 244 -14.50 -14.71 22.08
N SER A 245 -14.33 -13.49 21.59
CA SER A 245 -13.62 -13.16 20.35
C SER A 245 -12.57 -12.10 20.63
N PHE A 246 -11.32 -12.43 20.31
CA PHE A 246 -10.14 -11.58 20.47
C PHE A 246 -9.47 -11.31 19.11
N GLN A 247 -10.26 -11.26 18.05
CA GLN A 247 -9.76 -11.17 16.67
C GLN A 247 -8.84 -9.94 16.47
N GLU A 248 -9.16 -8.81 17.08
CA GLU A 248 -8.35 -7.59 16.99
C GLU A 248 -6.98 -7.78 17.68
N GLN A 249 -6.94 -8.38 18.87
CA GLN A 249 -5.69 -8.70 19.56
C GLN A 249 -4.85 -9.70 18.77
N GLU A 250 -5.46 -10.76 18.24
CA GLU A 250 -4.79 -11.76 17.42
C GLU A 250 -4.14 -11.14 16.17
N ARG A 251 -4.83 -10.19 15.53
CA ARG A 251 -4.31 -9.46 14.37
C ARG A 251 -3.03 -8.71 14.72
N LEU A 252 -3.02 -8.03 15.88
CA LEU A 252 -1.87 -7.26 16.36
C LEU A 252 -0.70 -8.16 16.81
N ILE A 253 -0.99 -9.35 17.35
CA ILE A 253 0.04 -10.34 17.68
C ILE A 253 0.78 -10.81 16.41
N ILE A 254 0.07 -10.93 15.27
CA ILE A 254 0.63 -11.42 14.01
C ILE A 254 1.24 -10.31 13.14
N GLU A 255 0.75 -9.07 13.23
CA GLU A 255 1.03 -7.98 12.29
C GLU A 255 2.51 -7.69 12.03
N SER A 256 3.34 -7.65 13.08
CA SER A 256 4.78 -7.29 12.97
C SER A 256 5.69 -8.45 12.55
N LYS A 257 5.14 -9.65 12.31
CA LYS A 257 5.91 -10.88 12.07
C LYS A 257 5.94 -11.20 10.58
N ILE A 258 6.88 -10.59 9.87
CA ILE A 258 6.88 -10.52 8.39
C ILE A 258 6.77 -11.88 7.69
N ALA A 259 7.49 -12.91 8.17
CA ALA A 259 7.45 -14.25 7.58
C ALA A 259 6.26 -15.11 8.07
N LEU A 260 5.58 -14.72 9.15
CA LEU A 260 4.50 -15.52 9.75
C LEU A 260 3.25 -15.56 8.87
N LYS A 261 2.78 -14.43 8.35
CA LYS A 261 1.56 -14.39 7.52
C LYS A 261 1.71 -15.23 6.24
N PRO A 262 2.80 -15.10 5.45
CA PRO A 262 3.01 -15.95 4.28
C PRO A 262 3.16 -17.43 4.66
N ALA A 263 3.92 -17.76 5.72
CA ALA A 263 4.07 -19.14 6.18
C ALA A 263 2.73 -19.76 6.60
N LEU A 264 1.91 -19.04 7.38
CA LEU A 264 0.58 -19.47 7.80
C LEU A 264 -0.35 -19.70 6.60
N ARG A 265 -0.30 -18.81 5.60
CA ARG A 265 -1.05 -18.98 4.35
C ARG A 265 -0.62 -20.22 3.58
N LEU A 266 0.68 -20.51 3.51
CA LEU A 266 1.20 -21.73 2.86
C LEU A 266 0.76 -23.00 3.60
N VAL A 267 0.79 -23.03 4.94
CA VAL A 267 0.28 -24.19 5.71
C VAL A 267 -1.23 -24.36 5.51
N LYS A 268 -1.99 -23.26 5.40
CA LYS A 268 -3.41 -23.31 5.03
C LYS A 268 -3.62 -23.86 3.62
N LYS A 269 -2.86 -23.38 2.63
CA LYS A 269 -2.88 -23.90 1.26
C LYS A 269 -2.61 -25.40 1.24
N LEU A 270 -1.60 -25.87 1.97
CA LEU A 270 -1.31 -27.30 2.14
C LEU A 270 -2.52 -28.06 2.69
N ARG A 271 -3.12 -27.55 3.78
CA ARG A 271 -4.32 -28.15 4.39
C ARG A 271 -5.50 -28.23 3.41
N ASP A 272 -5.68 -27.24 2.55
CA ASP A 272 -6.74 -27.23 1.53
C ASP A 272 -6.41 -28.19 0.37
N THR A 273 -5.18 -28.19 -0.13
CA THR A 273 -4.73 -29.08 -1.22
C THR A 273 -4.73 -30.55 -0.82
N MET A 274 -4.42 -30.86 0.44
CA MET A 274 -4.42 -32.23 0.99
C MET A 274 -5.79 -32.67 1.52
N ASP A 275 -6.84 -31.88 1.35
CA ASP A 275 -8.22 -32.15 1.80
C ASP A 275 -8.35 -32.41 3.31
N HIS A 276 -7.56 -31.72 4.13
CA HIS A 276 -7.60 -31.84 5.60
C HIS A 276 -8.78 -31.02 6.21
N LYS A 277 -9.98 -31.15 5.63
CA LYS A 277 -11.20 -30.38 5.97
C LYS A 277 -11.64 -30.49 7.43
N ALA A 278 -11.28 -31.59 8.11
CA ALA A 278 -11.57 -31.79 9.54
C ALA A 278 -10.86 -30.76 10.45
N ILE A 279 -9.76 -30.16 9.98
CA ILE A 279 -9.01 -29.15 10.72
C ILE A 279 -9.46 -27.78 10.26
N ALA A 280 -10.09 -26.99 11.13
CA ALA A 280 -10.47 -25.61 10.79
C ALA A 280 -9.24 -24.71 10.60
N SER A 281 -9.34 -23.69 9.72
CA SER A 281 -8.27 -22.73 9.41
C SER A 281 -7.80 -22.00 10.68
N TYR A 282 -8.74 -21.73 11.58
CA TYR A 282 -8.46 -21.15 12.89
C TYR A 282 -7.58 -22.03 13.80
N TYR A 283 -7.56 -23.35 13.60
CA TYR A 283 -6.73 -24.25 14.41
C TYR A 283 -5.26 -24.05 14.03
N ILE A 284 -4.97 -23.90 12.73
CA ILE A 284 -3.63 -23.56 12.22
C ILE A 284 -3.23 -22.15 12.66
N LYS A 285 -4.16 -21.18 12.62
CA LYS A 285 -3.94 -19.83 13.19
C LYS A 285 -3.58 -19.90 14.69
N THR A 286 -4.21 -20.80 15.44
CA THR A 286 -3.93 -20.99 16.87
C THR A 286 -2.51 -21.51 17.11
N VAL A 287 -2.01 -22.44 16.30
CA VAL A 287 -0.60 -22.88 16.35
C VAL A 287 0.33 -21.70 16.08
N ALA A 288 0.04 -20.89 15.05
CA ALA A 288 0.82 -19.71 14.73
C ALA A 288 0.80 -18.65 15.84
N LEU A 289 -0.32 -18.47 16.56
CA LEU A 289 -0.42 -17.55 17.69
C LEU A 289 0.46 -17.98 18.88
N TRP A 290 0.50 -19.28 19.19
CA TRP A 290 1.41 -19.81 20.21
C TRP A 290 2.87 -19.54 19.85
N GLN A 291 3.28 -19.91 18.64
CA GLN A 291 4.62 -19.63 18.14
C GLN A 291 4.94 -18.12 18.18
N ALA A 292 4.00 -17.27 17.77
CA ALA A 292 4.13 -15.82 17.80
C ALA A 292 4.30 -15.23 19.21
N SER A 293 3.82 -15.93 20.25
CA SER A 293 3.96 -15.50 21.64
C SER A 293 5.23 -16.01 22.32
N GLU A 294 5.88 -17.02 21.73
CA GLU A 294 7.07 -17.67 22.29
C GLU A 294 8.36 -17.23 21.58
N LYS A 295 8.27 -16.95 20.27
CA LYS A 295 9.42 -16.55 19.46
C LYS A 295 9.56 -15.03 19.42
N ASP A 296 10.78 -14.54 19.61
CA ASP A 296 11.13 -13.13 19.49
C ASP A 296 10.93 -12.59 18.06
N VAL A 297 11.04 -11.27 17.91
CA VAL A 297 10.87 -10.58 16.61
C VAL A 297 11.94 -10.99 15.59
N GLN A 298 13.17 -11.32 16.01
CA GLN A 298 14.26 -11.73 15.11
C GLN A 298 13.97 -13.08 14.46
N TYR A 299 13.31 -14.00 15.15
CA TYR A 299 12.88 -15.26 14.56
C TYR A 299 12.04 -15.05 13.29
N TRP A 300 11.15 -14.05 13.30
CA TRP A 300 10.25 -13.77 12.18
C TRP A 300 10.92 -13.04 11.01
N ARG A 301 12.21 -12.69 11.14
CA ARG A 301 13.05 -12.13 10.06
C ARG A 301 13.81 -13.20 9.28
N ASN A 302 13.73 -14.48 9.67
CA ASN A 302 14.30 -15.58 8.88
C ASN A 302 13.50 -15.79 7.57
N SER A 303 14.07 -16.59 6.66
CA SER A 303 13.49 -16.89 5.35
C SER A 303 12.10 -17.51 5.45
N LEU A 304 11.28 -17.34 4.41
CA LEU A 304 9.93 -17.88 4.37
C LEU A 304 9.95 -19.40 4.48
N SER A 305 10.85 -20.06 3.75
CA SER A 305 11.07 -21.51 3.78
C SER A 305 11.37 -22.03 5.18
N TYR A 306 12.24 -21.35 5.93
CA TYR A 306 12.58 -21.74 7.31
C TYR A 306 11.38 -21.60 8.24
N VAL A 307 10.69 -20.45 8.20
CA VAL A 307 9.52 -20.19 9.06
C VAL A 307 8.35 -21.11 8.71
N PHE A 308 8.12 -21.38 7.42
CA PHE A 308 7.13 -22.33 6.93
C PHE A 308 7.39 -23.73 7.45
N MET A 309 8.62 -24.25 7.31
CA MET A 309 8.95 -25.60 7.76
C MET A 309 8.82 -25.77 9.27
N ASN A 310 9.26 -24.79 10.07
CA ASN A 310 9.09 -24.84 11.51
C ASN A 310 7.62 -24.77 11.93
N LEU A 311 6.82 -23.92 11.28
CA LEU A 311 5.38 -23.85 11.56
C LEU A 311 4.66 -25.15 11.15
N LEU A 312 5.08 -25.79 10.05
CA LEU A 312 4.55 -27.08 9.60
C LEU A 312 4.90 -28.21 10.57
N LYS A 313 6.13 -28.23 11.09
CA LYS A 313 6.58 -29.17 12.13
C LYS A 313 5.81 -28.99 13.42
N GLU A 314 5.61 -27.75 13.87
CA GLU A 314 4.82 -27.49 15.08
C GLU A 314 3.37 -27.94 14.90
N TYR A 315 2.79 -27.66 13.73
CA TYR A 315 1.45 -28.13 13.40
C TYR A 315 1.37 -29.67 13.41
N GLN A 316 2.36 -30.36 12.84
CA GLN A 316 2.45 -31.82 12.88
C GLN A 316 2.56 -32.35 14.31
N ASN A 317 3.43 -31.75 15.12
CA ASN A 317 3.60 -32.11 16.53
C ASN A 317 2.29 -31.98 17.31
N CYS A 318 1.57 -30.86 17.15
CA CYS A 318 0.26 -30.67 17.77
C CYS A 318 -0.75 -31.76 17.37
N LEU A 319 -0.74 -32.20 16.11
CA LEU A 319 -1.60 -33.30 15.66
C LEU A 319 -1.17 -34.65 16.24
N SER A 320 0.14 -34.94 16.32
CA SER A 320 0.65 -36.22 16.83
C SER A 320 0.27 -36.43 18.30
N VAL A 321 0.36 -35.37 19.12
CA VAL A 321 -0.07 -35.40 20.53
C VAL A 321 -1.56 -35.16 20.71
N HIS A 322 -2.32 -35.05 19.61
CA HIS A 322 -3.78 -34.84 19.61
C HIS A 322 -4.24 -33.60 20.38
N LYS A 323 -3.42 -32.55 20.38
CA LYS A 323 -3.66 -31.34 21.18
C LYS A 323 -3.30 -30.07 20.41
N ILE A 324 -4.32 -29.25 20.14
CA ILE A 324 -4.14 -27.83 19.80
C ILE A 324 -4.88 -27.02 20.87
N THR A 325 -4.14 -26.53 21.86
CA THR A 325 -4.73 -25.71 22.93
C THR A 325 -5.16 -24.36 22.38
N TYR A 326 -6.40 -23.96 22.65
CA TYR A 326 -6.89 -22.63 22.31
C TYR A 326 -6.00 -21.55 22.93
N PHE A 327 -5.55 -20.59 22.12
CA PHE A 327 -4.56 -19.59 22.52
C PHE A 327 -4.97 -18.78 23.76
N TRP A 328 -6.25 -18.45 23.87
CA TRP A 328 -6.76 -17.61 24.96
C TRP A 328 -7.19 -18.41 26.19
N ASN A 329 -7.42 -19.72 26.09
CA ASN A 329 -7.76 -20.57 27.23
C ASN A 329 -7.21 -21.99 27.02
N LYS A 330 -6.10 -22.30 27.71
CA LYS A 330 -5.33 -23.55 27.53
C LYS A 330 -6.13 -24.82 27.87
N ASN A 331 -7.23 -24.71 28.60
CA ASN A 331 -8.09 -25.84 28.97
C ASN A 331 -9.00 -26.29 27.82
N ASN A 332 -9.09 -25.52 26.73
CA ASN A 332 -9.87 -25.89 25.54
C ASN A 332 -8.96 -26.52 24.48
N ASN A 333 -9.15 -27.80 24.17
CA ASN A 333 -8.47 -28.46 23.07
C ASN A 333 -9.33 -28.37 21.80
N LEU A 334 -8.83 -27.68 20.77
CA LEU A 334 -9.56 -27.48 19.52
C LEU A 334 -9.81 -28.78 18.73
N LEU A 335 -9.04 -29.83 19.00
CA LEU A 335 -9.19 -31.14 18.35
C LEU A 335 -10.23 -32.05 19.03
N GLN A 336 -10.75 -31.67 20.21
CA GLN A 336 -11.57 -32.55 21.04
C GLN A 336 -12.87 -33.06 20.38
N ASN A 337 -13.41 -32.29 19.42
CA ASN A 337 -14.68 -32.61 18.74
C ASN A 337 -14.48 -33.29 17.37
N ILE A 338 -13.25 -33.68 17.01
CA ILE A 338 -13.02 -34.47 15.80
C ILE A 338 -13.38 -35.93 16.11
N ARG A 339 -14.41 -36.43 15.43
CA ARG A 339 -15.12 -37.69 15.76
C ARG A 339 -14.24 -38.93 15.89
N SER A 340 -13.14 -39.01 15.15
CA SER A 340 -12.22 -40.14 15.23
C SER A 340 -10.80 -39.67 15.54
N ARG A 341 -10.22 -40.27 16.58
CA ARG A 341 -8.81 -40.10 16.93
C ARG A 341 -7.90 -40.55 15.79
N GLU A 342 -8.30 -41.60 15.08
CA GLU A 342 -7.57 -42.11 13.91
C GLU A 342 -7.51 -41.08 12.78
N THR A 343 -8.55 -40.25 12.60
CA THR A 343 -8.51 -39.15 11.63
C THR A 343 -7.36 -38.21 11.95
N VAL A 344 -7.20 -37.78 13.21
CA VAL A 344 -6.11 -36.88 13.62
C VAL A 344 -4.74 -37.55 13.45
N THR A 345 -4.61 -38.83 13.84
CA THR A 345 -3.39 -39.63 13.61
C THR A 345 -3.02 -39.71 12.13
N ASN A 346 -3.99 -39.97 11.24
CA ASN A 346 -3.77 -40.07 9.81
C ASN A 346 -3.33 -38.73 9.21
N LEU A 347 -3.94 -37.63 9.65
CA LEU A 347 -3.52 -36.28 9.27
C LEU A 347 -2.09 -35.99 9.74
N SER A 348 -1.76 -36.32 10.99
CA SER A 348 -0.40 -36.19 11.54
C SER A 348 0.63 -36.98 10.70
N ASN A 349 0.34 -38.24 10.42
CA ASN A 349 1.20 -39.12 9.63
C ASN A 349 1.38 -38.61 8.21
N ASN A 350 0.33 -38.04 7.60
CA ASN A 350 0.41 -37.43 6.28
C ASN A 350 1.37 -36.22 6.30
N ILE A 351 1.19 -35.28 7.23
CA ILE A 351 2.10 -34.13 7.36
C ILE A 351 3.54 -34.58 7.65
N GLN A 352 3.74 -35.61 8.50
CA GLN A 352 5.06 -36.15 8.78
C GLN A 352 5.73 -36.72 7.51
N ARG A 353 4.98 -37.42 6.65
CA ARG A 353 5.50 -37.91 5.37
C ARG A 353 5.93 -36.75 4.46
N ILE A 354 5.15 -35.67 4.41
CA ILE A 354 5.50 -34.47 3.64
C ILE A 354 6.79 -33.85 4.17
N ILE A 355 6.90 -33.66 5.49
CA ILE A 355 8.11 -33.12 6.12
C ILE A 355 9.32 -34.01 5.80
N ASN A 356 9.18 -35.33 5.95
CA ASN A 356 10.25 -36.28 5.66
C ASN A 356 10.68 -36.24 4.19
N ASP A 357 9.72 -36.11 3.26
CA ASP A 357 10.02 -36.04 1.83
C ASP A 357 10.78 -34.76 1.47
N ILE A 358 10.33 -33.62 1.99
CA ILE A 358 11.03 -32.33 1.83
C ILE A 358 12.44 -32.42 2.40
N GLU A 359 12.60 -33.02 3.58
CA GLU A 359 13.88 -33.12 4.27
C GLU A 359 14.87 -34.12 3.63
N ARG A 360 14.37 -35.13 2.91
CA ARG A 360 15.19 -36.05 2.11
C ARG A 360 15.65 -35.44 0.79
N HIS A 361 14.96 -34.40 0.31
CA HIS A 361 15.29 -33.71 -0.94
C HIS A 361 15.58 -32.21 -0.69
N PRO A 362 16.55 -31.85 0.17
CA PRO A 362 16.78 -30.46 0.57
C PRO A 362 17.24 -29.55 -0.58
N ASN A 363 17.75 -30.14 -1.66
CA ASN A 363 18.24 -29.43 -2.85
C ASN A 363 17.21 -29.36 -3.99
N ASP A 364 16.06 -30.03 -3.87
CA ASP A 364 14.99 -29.95 -4.87
C ASP A 364 14.09 -28.74 -4.54
N PRO A 365 14.13 -27.65 -5.33
CA PRO A 365 13.31 -26.47 -5.06
C PRO A 365 11.80 -26.74 -5.22
N TYR A 366 11.40 -27.77 -5.97
CA TYR A 366 10.01 -28.09 -6.30
C TYR A 366 9.38 -29.16 -5.43
N VAL A 367 10.15 -29.83 -4.56
CA VAL A 367 9.64 -30.93 -3.70
C VAL A 367 8.40 -30.51 -2.91
N VAL A 368 8.35 -29.26 -2.44
CA VAL A 368 7.22 -28.71 -1.70
C VAL A 368 6.03 -28.34 -2.59
N ALA A 369 6.27 -27.98 -3.85
CA ALA A 369 5.24 -27.49 -4.76
C ALA A 369 4.17 -28.54 -5.05
N LYS A 370 4.54 -29.83 -5.11
CA LYS A 370 3.60 -30.94 -5.35
C LYS A 370 2.58 -31.15 -4.22
N TYR A 371 2.85 -30.62 -3.03
CA TYR A 371 1.96 -30.69 -1.87
C TYR A 371 1.13 -29.42 -1.68
N LEU A 372 1.62 -28.30 -2.21
CA LEU A 372 0.94 -27.01 -2.12
C LEU A 372 0.00 -26.76 -3.30
N LEU A 373 0.33 -27.27 -4.48
CA LEU A 373 -0.39 -26.97 -5.72
C LEU A 373 -1.17 -28.16 -6.24
N THR A 374 -2.32 -27.87 -6.85
CA THR A 374 -3.04 -28.83 -7.70
C THR A 374 -2.24 -29.15 -8.95
N LYS A 375 -2.54 -30.26 -9.64
CA LYS A 375 -1.85 -30.62 -10.90
C LYS A 375 -1.89 -29.48 -11.95
N PRO A 376 -3.03 -28.78 -12.19
CA PRO A 376 -3.07 -27.64 -13.10
C PRO A 376 -2.18 -26.48 -12.64
N GLU A 377 -2.24 -26.10 -11.37
CA GLU A 377 -1.39 -25.01 -10.82
C GLU A 377 0.10 -25.37 -10.89
N LEU A 378 0.45 -26.64 -10.65
CA LEU A 378 1.84 -27.11 -10.77
C LEU A 378 2.31 -27.09 -12.22
N ASN A 379 1.46 -27.49 -13.17
CA ASN A 379 1.75 -27.38 -14.60
C ASN A 379 1.87 -25.92 -15.03
N GLU A 380 1.03 -25.04 -14.50
CA GLU A 380 1.13 -23.60 -14.73
C GLU A 380 2.44 -23.05 -14.16
N LEU A 381 2.80 -23.39 -12.92
CA LEU A 381 4.07 -22.99 -12.32
C LEU A 381 5.26 -23.45 -13.20
N ARG A 382 5.23 -24.70 -13.67
CA ARG A 382 6.27 -25.26 -14.56
C ARG A 382 6.31 -24.60 -15.93
N LYS A 383 5.15 -24.34 -16.54
CA LYS A 383 5.03 -23.65 -17.84
C LYS A 383 5.56 -22.23 -17.77
N ASN A 384 5.23 -21.47 -16.73
CA ASN A 384 5.76 -20.11 -16.63
C ASN A 384 7.29 -20.09 -16.46
N LEU A 385 7.87 -21.13 -15.86
CA LEU A 385 9.32 -21.27 -15.72
C LEU A 385 9.99 -21.79 -17.01
N SER A 386 9.26 -22.52 -17.87
CA SER A 386 9.73 -22.88 -19.22
C SER A 386 9.54 -21.75 -20.23
N ASP A 387 8.41 -21.04 -20.17
CA ASP A 387 8.06 -19.92 -21.04
C ASP A 387 8.91 -18.69 -20.73
N GLU A 388 9.30 -18.44 -19.47
CA GLU A 388 10.34 -17.45 -19.14
C GLU A 388 11.70 -17.82 -19.77
N CYS A 389 12.05 -19.12 -19.89
CA CYS A 389 13.26 -19.57 -20.58
C CYS A 389 13.15 -19.53 -22.12
N GLU A 390 11.97 -19.82 -22.69
CA GLU A 390 11.71 -19.80 -24.14
C GLU A 390 11.50 -18.38 -24.68
N LEU A 391 10.87 -17.46 -23.95
CA LEU A 391 10.78 -16.04 -24.32
C LEU A 391 12.16 -15.38 -24.32
N LEU A 392 13.01 -15.71 -23.34
CA LEU A 392 14.41 -15.28 -23.33
C LEU A 392 15.21 -15.91 -24.49
N GLY A 393 14.93 -17.15 -24.89
CA GLY A 393 15.56 -17.80 -26.05
C GLY A 393 15.06 -17.29 -27.41
N ALA A 394 13.79 -16.91 -27.52
CA ALA A 394 13.17 -16.40 -28.74
C ALA A 394 13.49 -14.92 -29.01
N GLU A 395 13.62 -14.10 -27.95
CA GLU A 395 14.13 -12.72 -28.08
C GLU A 395 15.62 -12.70 -28.44
N PHE A 396 16.40 -13.71 -28.03
CA PHE A 396 17.80 -13.88 -28.48
C PHE A 396 17.94 -14.37 -29.93
N ASN A 397 17.00 -15.17 -30.44
CA ASN A 397 17.05 -15.70 -31.81
C ASN A 397 16.47 -14.77 -32.89
N ASN A 398 15.65 -13.78 -32.50
CA ASN A 398 15.13 -12.74 -33.41
C ASN A 398 16.08 -11.54 -33.62
N LEU A 399 17.30 -11.61 -33.09
CA LEU A 399 18.42 -10.73 -33.43
C LEU A 399 19.48 -11.52 -34.21
N LYS A 400 19.08 -12.19 -35.30
CA LYS A 400 20.02 -12.54 -36.36
C LYS A 400 20.23 -11.31 -37.25
N ILE A 401 21.43 -10.79 -37.14
CA ILE A 401 22.03 -9.80 -38.04
C ILE A 401 22.09 -10.44 -39.42
N ASP A 402 21.30 -9.95 -40.36
CA ASP A 402 21.57 -10.15 -41.79
C ASP A 402 22.67 -9.15 -42.20
N GLU A 403 23.78 -9.70 -42.66
CA GLU A 403 24.99 -9.00 -43.08
C GLU A 403 24.89 -8.36 -44.48
N ALA A 404 25.77 -7.36 -44.68
CA ALA A 404 26.19 -6.64 -45.89
C ALA A 404 25.34 -5.39 -46.26
N SER A 405 25.85 -4.16 -46.47
CA SER A 405 27.20 -3.55 -46.61
C SER A 405 26.99 -2.05 -47.02
N PRO A 406 27.99 -1.14 -47.18
CA PRO A 406 29.04 -0.65 -46.27
C PRO A 406 29.09 0.91 -46.20
N GLN A 407 29.47 1.49 -45.06
CA GLN A 407 30.34 2.68 -44.92
C GLN A 407 30.22 3.30 -43.52
N ALA A 408 31.07 2.84 -42.61
CA ALA A 408 31.62 3.63 -41.49
C ALA A 408 32.72 2.79 -40.83
N GLN A 409 33.92 2.82 -41.42
CA GLN A 409 35.14 2.31 -40.81
C GLN A 409 35.89 3.43 -40.09
N ALA A 410 36.62 3.01 -39.04
CA ALA A 410 37.52 3.72 -38.12
C ALA A 410 36.86 4.28 -36.84
N SER A 411 37.11 3.79 -35.62
CA SER A 411 37.97 2.72 -35.07
C SER A 411 37.40 2.36 -33.67
N SER A 412 36.92 1.16 -33.37
CA SER A 412 37.63 -0.07 -32.96
C SER A 412 38.70 0.11 -31.86
N ASN A 413 38.27 -0.01 -30.60
CA ASN A 413 39.03 -0.62 -29.50
C ASN A 413 38.08 -0.86 -28.31
N LEU A 414 37.30 -1.96 -28.33
CA LEU A 414 36.80 -2.64 -27.12
C LEU A 414 36.18 -4.00 -27.49
N LEU A 415 37.02 -5.02 -27.72
CA LEU A 415 36.59 -6.42 -27.75
C LEU A 415 37.66 -7.28 -27.05
N VAL A 416 37.70 -7.19 -25.73
CA VAL A 416 38.10 -8.30 -24.85
C VAL A 416 37.31 -8.10 -23.56
N LEU A 417 36.37 -8.99 -23.27
CA LEU A 417 35.76 -9.35 -21.97
C LEU A 417 34.54 -10.22 -22.37
N GLY A 418 34.69 -11.53 -22.55
CA GLY A 418 34.88 -12.46 -21.45
C GLY A 418 33.51 -13.02 -21.05
N THR A 419 33.21 -14.23 -21.50
CA THR A 419 32.02 -15.02 -21.17
C THR A 419 31.86 -15.11 -19.64
N ILE A 420 30.93 -14.36 -19.05
CA ILE A 420 30.63 -14.43 -17.61
C ILE A 420 29.74 -15.65 -17.36
N LYS A 421 30.24 -16.58 -16.53
CA LYS A 421 29.47 -17.74 -16.03
C LYS A 421 28.29 -17.25 -15.19
N ILE A 422 27.09 -17.75 -15.51
CA ILE A 422 25.82 -17.46 -14.79
C ILE A 422 25.86 -17.87 -13.30
N SER A 423 26.79 -18.76 -12.89
CA SER A 423 27.00 -19.13 -11.49
C SER A 423 27.57 -17.98 -10.63
N ASP A 424 28.39 -17.12 -11.22
CA ASP A 424 29.17 -16.11 -10.47
C ASP A 424 28.35 -14.83 -10.21
N THR A 425 27.29 -14.59 -10.99
CA THR A 425 26.36 -13.46 -10.81
C THR A 425 25.39 -13.70 -9.65
N MET A 426 24.91 -14.94 -9.45
CA MET A 426 23.94 -15.27 -8.40
C MET A 426 24.53 -15.16 -6.98
N GLU A 427 25.83 -15.44 -6.82
CA GLU A 427 26.55 -15.30 -5.55
C GLU A 427 26.86 -13.82 -5.26
N GLY A 428 27.20 -13.05 -6.30
CA GLY A 428 27.31 -11.59 -6.25
C GLY A 428 26.01 -10.92 -5.77
N TYR A 429 24.85 -11.31 -6.33
CA TYR A 429 23.54 -10.76 -5.93
C TYR A 429 23.16 -11.04 -4.47
N LYS A 430 23.80 -12.02 -3.82
CA LYS A 430 23.56 -12.34 -2.40
C LYS A 430 24.51 -11.63 -1.45
N ARG A 431 25.58 -10.99 -1.95
CA ARG A 431 26.59 -10.28 -1.15
C ARG A 431 25.95 -9.35 -0.13
N TYR A 432 24.91 -8.62 -0.57
CA TYR A 432 24.30 -7.57 0.24
C TYR A 432 23.11 -8.00 1.10
N ASN A 433 22.72 -9.28 1.07
CA ASN A 433 21.49 -9.75 1.70
C ASN A 433 21.43 -9.52 3.22
N GLY A 434 22.58 -9.41 3.90
CA GLY A 434 22.62 -9.06 5.33
C GLY A 434 21.99 -7.70 5.64
N LEU A 435 21.97 -6.77 4.67
CA LEU A 435 21.40 -5.43 4.83
C LEU A 435 19.88 -5.39 4.64
N GLU A 436 19.29 -6.45 4.07
CA GLU A 436 17.93 -6.45 3.54
C GLU A 436 16.91 -6.04 4.61
N CYS A 437 16.97 -6.63 5.80
CA CYS A 437 16.03 -6.34 6.88
C CYS A 437 16.12 -4.88 7.37
N TYR A 438 17.32 -4.34 7.49
CA TYR A 438 17.54 -2.96 7.94
C TYR A 438 17.03 -1.93 6.93
N LEU A 439 17.23 -2.20 5.63
CA LEU A 439 16.69 -1.36 4.57
C LEU A 439 15.16 -1.42 4.50
N HIS A 440 14.55 -2.58 4.82
CA HIS A 440 13.09 -2.69 4.97
C HIS A 440 12.58 -1.97 6.22
N ASP A 441 13.31 -2.03 7.33
CA ASP A 441 12.97 -1.32 8.57
C ASP A 441 13.03 0.21 8.35
N ILE A 442 14.09 0.72 7.75
CA ILE A 442 14.17 2.15 7.37
C ILE A 442 13.02 2.52 6.42
N ASN A 443 12.73 1.67 5.43
CA ASN A 443 11.63 1.94 4.52
C ASN A 443 10.28 2.02 5.23
N ARG A 444 10.02 1.12 6.16
CA ARG A 444 8.76 1.07 6.91
C ARG A 444 8.63 2.25 7.85
N GLU A 445 9.66 2.55 8.63
CA GLU A 445 9.57 3.50 9.75
C GLU A 445 9.80 4.96 9.32
N TYR A 446 10.62 5.22 8.29
CA TYR A 446 11.04 6.59 7.91
C TYR A 446 10.73 7.01 6.47
N ILE A 447 10.27 6.09 5.62
CA ILE A 447 10.00 6.37 4.20
C ILE A 447 8.54 6.13 3.84
N SER A 448 7.88 5.15 4.46
CA SER A 448 6.50 4.80 4.16
C SER A 448 5.53 5.79 4.82
N PHE A 449 4.49 6.18 4.07
CA PHE A 449 3.49 7.11 4.57
C PHE A 449 2.38 6.37 5.32
N SER A 450 1.82 7.04 6.34
CA SER A 450 0.57 6.59 6.96
C SER A 450 -0.54 6.56 5.91
N LYS A 451 -1.12 5.37 5.67
CA LYS A 451 -2.24 5.20 4.72
C LYS A 451 -3.42 6.12 5.06
N THR A 452 -3.65 6.38 6.35
CA THR A 452 -4.70 7.28 6.84
C THR A 452 -4.40 8.73 6.46
N GLN A 453 -3.19 9.20 6.73
CA GLN A 453 -2.75 10.56 6.39
C GLN A 453 -2.76 10.77 4.87
N THR A 454 -2.19 9.84 4.09
CA THR A 454 -2.19 9.89 2.63
C THR A 454 -3.62 9.98 2.06
N LYS A 455 -4.58 9.21 2.61
CA LYS A 455 -5.98 9.24 2.15
C LYS A 455 -6.66 10.57 2.50
N ARG A 456 -6.39 11.12 3.68
CA ARG A 456 -6.88 12.43 4.11
C ARG A 456 -6.32 13.54 3.21
N ASN A 457 -4.99 13.64 3.09
CA ASN A 457 -4.30 14.69 2.34
C ASN A 457 -4.68 14.67 0.84
N ASN A 458 -4.68 13.51 0.20
CA ASN A 458 -5.10 13.39 -1.21
C ASN A 458 -6.52 13.87 -1.44
N LYS A 459 -7.40 13.71 -0.44
CA LYS A 459 -8.77 14.17 -0.58
C LYS A 459 -8.85 15.68 -0.42
N ILE A 460 -8.24 16.26 0.61
CA ILE A 460 -8.16 17.72 0.79
C ILE A 460 -7.59 18.36 -0.47
N LEU A 461 -6.47 17.83 -0.97
CA LEU A 461 -5.81 18.24 -2.20
C LEU A 461 -6.75 18.25 -3.39
N ASN A 462 -7.39 17.12 -3.71
CA ASN A 462 -8.28 17.01 -4.87
C ASN A 462 -9.41 18.02 -4.79
N GLU A 463 -10.00 18.17 -3.61
CA GLU A 463 -11.15 19.03 -3.35
C GLU A 463 -10.79 20.52 -3.50
N VAL A 464 -9.67 20.95 -2.94
CA VAL A 464 -9.15 22.33 -3.06
C VAL A 464 -8.76 22.64 -4.50
N VAL A 465 -7.95 21.78 -5.12
CA VAL A 465 -7.40 22.03 -6.47
C VAL A 465 -8.47 22.03 -7.54
N GLN A 466 -9.43 21.09 -7.51
CA GLN A 466 -10.52 21.07 -8.50
C GLN A 466 -11.42 22.29 -8.40
N SER A 467 -11.68 22.74 -7.17
CA SER A 467 -12.51 23.92 -6.94
C SER A 467 -11.78 25.19 -7.38
N LEU A 468 -10.48 25.27 -7.13
CA LEU A 468 -9.67 26.41 -7.54
C LEU A 468 -9.66 26.51 -9.07
N ILE A 469 -9.37 25.42 -9.77
CA ILE A 469 -9.36 25.39 -11.24
C ILE A 469 -10.74 25.73 -11.80
N THR A 470 -11.82 25.28 -11.16
CA THR A 470 -13.19 25.66 -11.56
C THR A 470 -13.39 27.17 -11.49
N LYS A 471 -12.94 27.80 -10.40
CA LYS A 471 -12.98 29.25 -10.23
C LYS A 471 -12.07 30.00 -11.20
N MET A 472 -10.86 29.50 -11.44
CA MET A 472 -9.94 30.04 -12.46
C MET A 472 -10.61 30.09 -13.84
N LYS A 473 -11.31 29.01 -14.25
CA LYS A 473 -12.08 28.97 -15.51
C LYS A 473 -13.26 29.95 -15.56
N GLN A 474 -13.86 30.27 -14.42
CA GLN A 474 -14.95 31.25 -14.34
C GLN A 474 -14.42 32.69 -14.41
N LYS A 475 -13.25 32.94 -13.84
CA LYS A 475 -12.65 34.28 -13.69
C LYS A 475 -11.78 34.72 -14.86
N ASP A 476 -11.36 33.80 -15.73
CA ASP A 476 -10.50 34.11 -16.87
C ASP A 476 -10.85 33.26 -18.09
N ALA A 477 -11.41 33.92 -19.12
CA ALA A 477 -11.86 33.26 -20.35
C ALA A 477 -10.71 32.66 -21.17
N LEU A 478 -9.53 33.29 -21.13
CA LEU A 478 -8.34 32.78 -21.81
C LEU A 478 -7.79 31.54 -21.08
N PHE A 479 -7.76 31.53 -19.75
CA PHE A 479 -7.38 30.33 -19.00
C PHE A 479 -8.37 29.20 -19.31
N LYS A 480 -9.67 29.50 -19.34
CA LYS A 480 -10.71 28.52 -19.70
C LYS A 480 -10.49 27.92 -21.10
N SER A 481 -10.07 28.73 -22.08
CA SER A 481 -9.84 28.25 -23.45
C SER A 481 -8.55 27.45 -23.60
N LEU A 482 -7.48 27.83 -22.88
CA LEU A 482 -6.18 27.16 -22.96
C LEU A 482 -6.08 25.91 -22.07
N TYR A 483 -6.76 25.89 -20.92
CA TYR A 483 -6.62 24.82 -19.94
C TYR A 483 -7.14 23.49 -20.44
N LYS A 484 -6.28 22.47 -20.45
CA LYS A 484 -6.63 21.11 -20.85
C LYS A 484 -6.91 20.20 -19.66
N ARG A 485 -5.94 20.03 -18.76
CA ARG A 485 -6.00 19.09 -17.62
C ARG A 485 -4.88 19.32 -16.62
N GLN A 486 -4.99 18.71 -15.44
CA GLN A 486 -3.88 18.58 -14.50
C GLN A 486 -2.95 17.44 -14.93
N PHE A 487 -1.65 17.61 -14.74
CA PHE A 487 -0.69 16.52 -14.67
C PHE A 487 -0.09 16.50 -13.26
N TYR A 488 -0.31 15.39 -12.57
CA TYR A 488 0.18 15.18 -11.23
C TYR A 488 1.66 14.81 -11.30
N GLY A 489 2.54 15.79 -11.12
CA GLY A 489 3.98 15.72 -11.37
C GLY A 489 4.80 15.38 -10.12
N GLY A 490 6.12 15.48 -10.25
CA GLY A 490 7.02 15.48 -9.10
C GLY A 490 7.10 14.20 -8.29
N SER A 491 7.81 14.28 -7.16
CA SER A 491 8.31 13.09 -6.46
C SER A 491 7.22 12.27 -5.77
N TYR A 492 6.14 12.91 -5.33
CA TYR A 492 5.01 12.21 -4.70
C TYR A 492 4.32 11.28 -5.71
N TYR A 493 3.92 11.80 -6.87
CA TYR A 493 3.21 11.03 -7.89
C TYR A 493 4.11 10.08 -8.69
N ASP A 494 5.41 10.35 -8.76
CA ASP A 494 6.40 9.38 -9.25
C ASP A 494 6.61 8.21 -8.26
N GLY A 495 6.08 8.31 -7.04
CA GLY A 495 6.26 7.31 -5.99
C GLY A 495 7.67 7.32 -5.40
N LEU A 496 8.30 8.50 -5.33
CA LEU A 496 9.67 8.77 -4.91
C LEU A 496 9.79 9.76 -3.72
N LYS A 497 8.67 10.30 -3.22
CA LYS A 497 8.66 11.16 -2.02
C LYS A 497 9.08 10.35 -0.77
N VAL A 498 9.82 11.03 0.11
CA VAL A 498 10.38 10.57 1.39
C VAL A 498 9.97 11.59 2.44
N GLY A 499 9.73 11.17 3.69
CA GLY A 499 9.25 12.03 4.76
C GLY A 499 7.73 12.04 4.86
N SER A 500 7.12 13.22 4.94
CA SER A 500 5.67 13.38 5.05
C SER A 500 5.00 13.51 3.67
N PRO A 501 3.74 13.06 3.50
CA PRO A 501 2.95 13.27 2.28
C PRO A 501 2.28 14.66 2.30
N ASP A 502 3.09 15.71 2.48
CA ASP A 502 2.67 17.10 2.63
C ASP A 502 2.89 17.94 1.37
N GLU A 503 3.86 17.60 0.53
CA GLU A 503 4.20 18.36 -0.69
C GLU A 503 3.70 17.69 -1.98
N TYR A 504 3.09 18.48 -2.86
CA TYR A 504 2.44 18.03 -4.09
C TYR A 504 2.74 18.94 -5.28
N ASP A 505 3.37 18.39 -6.32
CA ASP A 505 3.58 19.10 -7.60
C ASP A 505 2.44 18.83 -8.59
N ILE A 506 1.78 19.87 -9.09
CA ILE A 506 0.70 19.77 -10.09
C ILE A 506 0.97 20.74 -11.24
N ASP A 507 1.27 20.17 -12.41
CA ASP A 507 1.39 20.90 -13.66
C ASP A 507 0.00 21.16 -14.25
N LEU A 508 -0.37 22.43 -14.44
CA LEU A 508 -1.58 22.84 -15.15
C LEU A 508 -1.29 22.85 -16.65
N LEU A 509 -1.67 21.77 -17.35
CA LEU A 509 -1.40 21.61 -18.77
C LEU A 509 -2.34 22.48 -19.61
N LEU A 510 -1.75 23.44 -20.30
CA LEU A 510 -2.36 24.34 -21.27
C LEU A 510 -2.05 23.85 -22.70
N THR A 511 -2.96 24.08 -23.63
CA THR A 511 -2.78 23.78 -25.06
C THR A 511 -3.06 25.02 -25.89
N PHE A 512 -2.17 25.32 -26.83
CA PHE A 512 -2.43 26.36 -27.83
C PHE A 512 -3.54 25.92 -28.80
N PRO A 513 -4.46 26.81 -29.19
CA PRO A 513 -5.30 26.58 -30.36
C PRO A 513 -4.43 26.43 -31.62
N GLU A 514 -4.85 25.58 -32.56
CA GLU A 514 -4.04 25.19 -33.74
C GLU A 514 -3.61 26.40 -34.59
N ASP A 515 -4.43 27.45 -34.59
CA ASP A 515 -4.25 28.64 -35.42
C ASP A 515 -3.23 29.66 -34.87
N TYR A 516 -2.67 29.43 -33.68
CA TYR A 516 -1.53 30.16 -33.14
C TYR A 516 -0.21 29.76 -33.82
N LYS A 517 -0.14 28.54 -34.40
CA LYS A 517 1.03 27.96 -35.08
C LYS A 517 2.33 28.22 -34.32
N VAL A 518 2.48 27.54 -33.18
CA VAL A 518 3.62 27.71 -32.26
C VAL A 518 4.78 26.81 -32.66
N GLU A 519 5.99 27.38 -32.70
CA GLU A 519 7.25 26.68 -32.94
C GLU A 519 8.13 26.67 -31.68
N ILE A 520 8.83 25.55 -31.46
CA ILE A 520 9.80 25.39 -30.37
C ILE A 520 11.18 25.67 -30.94
N CYS A 521 11.80 26.77 -30.52
CA CYS A 521 13.16 27.11 -30.92
C CYS A 521 14.15 26.67 -29.85
N ILE A 522 15.11 25.82 -30.18
CA ILE A 522 16.19 25.44 -29.26
C ILE A 522 16.98 26.71 -28.89
N SER A 523 17.21 26.91 -27.59
CA SER A 523 17.99 28.05 -27.11
C SER A 523 19.48 27.69 -26.99
N ASN A 524 20.32 28.69 -26.76
CA ASN A 524 21.73 28.51 -26.42
C ASN A 524 21.94 27.93 -25.01
N VAL A 525 20.89 27.79 -24.20
CA VAL A 525 20.96 27.21 -22.86
C VAL A 525 20.41 25.77 -22.91
N PRO A 526 21.23 24.75 -22.63
CA PRO A 526 20.80 23.36 -22.71
C PRO A 526 19.56 23.07 -21.86
N GLY A 527 18.60 22.37 -22.46
CA GLY A 527 17.32 22.03 -21.83
C GLY A 527 16.30 23.17 -21.80
N PHE A 528 16.64 24.36 -22.29
CA PHE A 528 15.71 25.48 -22.47
C PHE A 528 15.45 25.78 -23.95
N VAL A 529 14.26 26.30 -24.21
CA VAL A 529 13.72 26.63 -25.53
C VAL A 529 13.00 27.97 -25.49
N HIS A 530 12.78 28.57 -26.65
CA HIS A 530 11.87 29.69 -26.83
C HIS A 530 10.61 29.21 -27.55
N LEU A 531 9.46 29.79 -27.21
CA LEU A 531 8.21 29.53 -27.91
C LEU A 531 7.91 30.69 -28.86
N GLU A 532 8.04 30.45 -30.16
CA GLU A 532 7.74 31.43 -31.20
C GLU A 532 6.31 31.28 -31.71
N LEU A 533 5.58 32.39 -31.80
CA LEU A 533 4.20 32.43 -32.26
C LEU A 533 4.12 33.12 -33.62
N ASN A 534 3.53 32.46 -34.62
CA ASN A 534 3.26 33.11 -35.90
C ASN A 534 2.13 34.15 -35.81
N LYS A 535 1.17 33.95 -34.90
CA LYS A 535 0.07 34.89 -34.62
C LYS A 535 -0.13 35.00 -33.11
N ALA A 536 0.03 36.22 -32.56
CA ALA A 536 -0.01 36.43 -31.11
C ALA A 536 -1.43 36.48 -30.52
N ARG A 537 -2.41 37.04 -31.26
CA ARG A 537 -3.83 37.14 -30.88
C ARG A 537 -4.02 37.57 -29.40
N GLU A 538 -4.86 36.85 -28.65
CA GLU A 538 -5.15 37.12 -27.24
C GLU A 538 -3.92 36.95 -26.33
N LEU A 539 -2.92 36.18 -26.78
CA LEU A 539 -1.62 36.03 -26.09
C LEU A 539 -0.65 37.18 -26.39
N GLY A 540 -0.96 38.10 -27.32
CA GLY A 540 -0.03 39.16 -27.74
C GLY A 540 0.47 40.03 -26.59
N LYS A 541 -0.38 40.29 -25.58
CA LYS A 541 -0.02 40.99 -24.35
C LYS A 541 1.03 40.26 -23.49
N PHE A 542 1.21 38.96 -23.70
CA PHE A 542 2.20 38.12 -23.02
C PHE A 542 3.40 37.78 -23.89
N CYS A 543 3.51 38.40 -25.06
CA CYS A 543 4.64 38.20 -25.95
C CYS A 543 5.67 39.33 -25.85
N GLU A 544 6.90 39.02 -26.23
CA GLU A 544 7.96 39.97 -26.57
C GLU A 544 8.14 39.97 -28.09
N ILE A 545 8.18 41.16 -28.70
CA ILE A 545 8.44 41.34 -30.13
C ILE A 545 9.88 41.83 -30.28
N LYS A 546 10.71 41.07 -30.99
CA LYS A 546 12.10 41.46 -31.28
C LYS A 546 12.16 42.30 -32.57
N ASN A 547 13.29 42.99 -32.78
CA ASN A 547 13.53 43.88 -33.93
C ASN A 547 13.33 43.20 -35.30
N ASN A 548 13.43 41.87 -35.37
CA ASN A 548 13.16 41.07 -36.56
C ASN A 548 11.68 40.67 -36.72
N HIS A 549 10.78 41.32 -35.99
CA HIS A 549 9.34 41.05 -35.94
C HIS A 549 8.95 39.63 -35.46
N ARG A 550 9.89 38.87 -34.88
CA ARG A 550 9.59 37.57 -34.28
C ARG A 550 8.92 37.75 -32.92
N ILE A 551 7.90 36.94 -32.66
CA ILE A 551 7.03 37.05 -31.49
C ILE A 551 7.30 35.86 -30.58
N TYR A 552 7.78 36.12 -29.38
CA TYR A 552 8.12 35.07 -28.41
C TYR A 552 7.22 35.15 -27.18
N LEU A 553 6.78 34.01 -26.66
CA LEU A 553 6.01 33.98 -25.42
C LEU A 553 6.91 34.22 -24.21
N ASP A 554 6.58 35.26 -23.45
CA ASP A 554 7.34 35.69 -22.28
C ASP A 554 6.87 34.97 -21.02
N THR A 555 7.78 34.23 -20.37
CA THR A 555 7.51 33.48 -19.14
C THR A 555 7.11 34.37 -17.98
N LYS A 556 7.72 35.54 -17.82
CA LYS A 556 7.39 36.47 -16.72
C LYS A 556 5.97 37.00 -16.88
N LYS A 557 5.58 37.41 -18.09
CA LYS A 557 4.23 37.89 -18.39
C LYS A 557 3.18 36.79 -18.23
N VAL A 558 3.49 35.56 -18.67
CA VAL A 558 2.59 34.40 -18.46
C VAL A 558 2.44 34.08 -16.97
N LEU A 559 3.53 34.09 -16.19
CA LEU A 559 3.46 33.85 -14.75
C LEU A 559 2.69 34.95 -14.02
N GLN A 560 2.88 36.22 -14.38
CA GLN A 560 2.10 37.35 -13.84
C GLN A 560 0.61 37.21 -14.15
N TRP A 561 0.27 36.79 -15.38
CA TRP A 561 -1.11 36.51 -15.74
C TRP A 561 -1.70 35.38 -14.90
N MET A 562 -1.01 34.24 -14.80
CA MET A 562 -1.47 33.08 -14.06
C MET A 562 -1.63 33.39 -12.56
N GLU A 563 -0.70 34.15 -11.98
CA GLU A 563 -0.81 34.67 -10.62
C GLU A 563 -2.11 35.45 -10.42
N GLY A 564 -2.41 36.39 -11.33
CA GLY A 564 -3.66 37.14 -11.28
C GLY A 564 -4.90 36.25 -11.42
N VAL A 565 -4.85 35.20 -12.24
CA VAL A 565 -5.96 34.22 -12.37
C VAL A 565 -6.18 33.46 -11.06
N ILE A 566 -5.10 32.99 -10.43
CA ILE A 566 -5.14 32.25 -9.16
C ILE A 566 -5.65 33.15 -8.04
N GLN A 567 -5.12 34.37 -7.90
CA GLN A 567 -5.56 35.32 -6.87
C GLN A 567 -7.03 35.68 -7.02
N ARG A 568 -7.51 36.00 -8.24
CA ARG A 568 -8.94 36.24 -8.49
C ARG A 568 -9.81 35.03 -8.16
N ALA A 569 -9.29 33.82 -8.38
CA ALA A 569 -9.99 32.60 -8.04
C ALA A 569 -10.02 32.34 -6.53
N LEU A 570 -8.95 32.66 -5.79
CA LEU A 570 -8.84 32.52 -4.34
C LEU A 570 -9.68 33.56 -3.57
N ASN A 571 -9.77 34.81 -4.04
CA ASN A 571 -10.63 35.82 -3.41
C ASN A 571 -12.12 35.37 -3.39
N ASP A 572 -12.52 34.53 -4.34
CA ASP A 572 -13.85 33.91 -4.37
C ASP A 572 -14.03 32.79 -3.32
N PHE A 573 -12.95 32.22 -2.78
CA PHE A 573 -12.99 31.26 -1.67
C PHE A 573 -13.18 31.98 -0.33
N GLU A 574 -12.59 33.16 -0.19
CA GLU A 574 -12.76 34.02 0.98
C GLU A 574 -14.21 34.51 1.12
N MET A 575 -14.89 34.78 -0.01
CA MET A 575 -16.34 34.99 -0.04
C MET A 575 -17.09 33.67 0.13
N LYS A 576 -17.43 33.30 1.38
CA LYS A 576 -18.22 32.11 1.69
C LYS A 576 -19.56 32.11 0.93
N THR A 577 -19.78 31.08 0.11
CA THR A 577 -21.09 30.82 -0.51
C THR A 577 -21.74 29.60 0.16
N SER A 578 -23.07 29.53 0.17
CA SER A 578 -23.81 28.43 0.82
C SER A 578 -23.44 27.02 0.30
N LYS A 579 -23.08 26.91 -0.98
CA LYS A 579 -22.59 25.65 -1.58
C LYS A 579 -21.21 25.27 -1.04
N TRP A 580 -20.35 26.26 -0.82
CA TRP A 580 -18.98 26.12 -0.33
C TRP A 580 -18.95 25.80 1.17
N GLU A 581 -19.80 26.43 1.96
CA GLU A 581 -19.96 26.11 3.38
C GLU A 581 -20.44 24.67 3.59
N ARG A 582 -21.50 24.27 2.88
CA ARG A 582 -22.01 22.89 2.93
C ARG A 582 -20.94 21.88 2.54
N PHE A 583 -20.09 22.22 1.59
CA PHE A 583 -18.96 21.40 1.17
C PHE A 583 -17.93 21.22 2.31
N TRP A 584 -17.50 22.31 2.95
CA TRP A 584 -16.60 22.23 4.10
C TRP A 584 -17.20 21.47 5.26
N THR A 585 -18.45 21.73 5.61
CA THR A 585 -19.14 20.98 6.68
C THR A 585 -19.23 19.48 6.37
N THR A 586 -19.28 19.11 5.08
CA THR A 586 -19.28 17.71 4.65
C THR A 586 -17.89 17.09 4.76
N LEU A 587 -16.83 17.82 4.41
CA LEU A 587 -15.45 17.35 4.59
C LEU A 587 -15.11 17.19 6.07
N GLN A 588 -15.43 18.19 6.90
CA GLN A 588 -15.24 18.18 8.36
C GLN A 588 -15.90 16.96 9.00
N ARG A 589 -17.19 16.74 8.75
CA ARG A 589 -17.93 15.59 9.29
C ARG A 589 -17.39 14.24 8.81
N LYS A 590 -16.97 14.15 7.55
CA LYS A 590 -16.60 12.87 6.93
C LYS A 590 -15.15 12.45 7.21
N TYR A 591 -14.26 13.41 7.45
CA TYR A 591 -12.82 13.17 7.56
C TYR A 591 -12.17 13.69 8.84
N GLN A 592 -12.97 14.26 9.76
CA GLN A 592 -12.47 14.84 11.02
C GLN A 592 -11.35 15.86 10.74
N VAL A 593 -11.55 16.64 9.68
CA VAL A 593 -10.72 17.80 9.34
C VAL A 593 -11.29 19.01 10.08
N GLY A 594 -10.43 19.89 10.57
CA GLY A 594 -10.76 21.17 11.19
C GLY A 594 -11.19 22.20 10.15
N ASN A 595 -10.93 23.48 10.45
CA ASN A 595 -11.11 24.53 9.46
C ASN A 595 -9.98 24.44 8.44
N ILE A 596 -10.32 24.43 7.15
CA ILE A 596 -9.31 24.42 6.09
C ILE A 596 -8.97 25.86 5.74
N HIS A 597 -7.72 26.24 5.94
CA HIS A 597 -7.17 27.55 5.56
C HIS A 597 -6.25 27.37 4.36
N VAL A 598 -6.35 28.24 3.36
CA VAL A 598 -5.49 28.18 2.17
C VAL A 598 -4.74 29.49 2.06
N LYS A 599 -3.42 29.44 2.21
CA LYS A 599 -2.53 30.59 2.03
C LYS A 599 -1.77 30.44 0.72
N TYR A 600 -1.72 31.52 -0.03
CA TYR A 600 -0.93 31.60 -1.26
C TYR A 600 0.50 32.08 -0.94
N VAL A 601 1.50 31.37 -1.47
CA VAL A 601 2.91 31.75 -1.42
C VAL A 601 3.51 31.59 -2.82
N LYS A 602 4.27 32.59 -3.28
CA LYS A 602 4.95 32.52 -4.58
C LYS A 602 6.41 32.12 -4.40
N GLY A 603 6.82 31.03 -5.05
CA GLY A 603 8.18 30.50 -5.03
C GLY A 603 8.68 30.13 -6.44
N GLY A 604 9.32 31.07 -7.14
CA GLY A 604 9.82 30.82 -8.50
C GLY A 604 8.69 30.57 -9.52
N PRO A 605 8.73 29.50 -10.34
CA PRO A 605 7.70 29.21 -11.34
C PRO A 605 6.44 28.56 -10.76
N ALA A 606 6.50 28.13 -9.50
CA ALA A 606 5.40 27.48 -8.81
C ALA A 606 4.56 28.48 -8.02
N PHE A 607 3.25 28.25 -8.06
CA PHE A 607 2.26 28.88 -7.22
C PHE A 607 1.93 27.93 -6.08
N THR A 608 2.59 28.10 -4.95
CA THR A 608 2.45 27.21 -3.79
C THR A 608 1.22 27.59 -2.99
N LEU A 609 0.27 26.67 -2.87
CA LEU A 609 -0.84 26.74 -1.93
C LEU A 609 -0.44 26.01 -0.66
N LYS A 610 -0.38 26.73 0.46
CA LYS A 610 -0.25 26.13 1.79
C LYS A 610 -1.63 25.91 2.36
N ILE A 611 -2.02 24.66 2.55
CA ILE A 611 -3.34 24.26 3.02
C ILE A 611 -3.18 23.76 4.45
N TYR A 612 -3.79 24.45 5.41
CA TYR A 612 -3.81 24.08 6.82
C TYR A 612 -5.14 23.44 7.18
N ASP A 613 -5.10 22.54 8.15
CA ASP A 613 -6.25 21.81 8.63
C ASP A 613 -6.35 21.96 10.15
N GLY A 614 -6.97 23.06 10.58
CA GLY A 614 -6.90 23.57 11.95
C GLY A 614 -6.54 25.06 11.98
N ASP A 615 -5.88 25.49 13.05
CA ASP A 615 -5.37 26.87 13.18
C ASP A 615 -4.20 27.11 12.21
N GLU A 616 -4.05 28.35 11.73
CA GLU A 616 -3.07 28.73 10.69
C GLU A 616 -1.59 28.54 11.10
N ASP A 617 -1.32 28.25 12.38
CA ASP A 617 0.01 28.09 12.96
C ASP A 617 0.36 26.63 13.36
N ASP A 618 -0.50 25.65 13.05
CA ASP A 618 -0.21 24.23 13.32
C ASP A 618 0.48 23.55 12.12
N ASP A 619 1.81 23.62 12.12
CA ASP A 619 2.70 23.00 11.12
C ASP A 619 2.46 21.49 10.92
N CYS A 620 1.88 20.77 11.90
CA CYS A 620 1.70 19.32 11.81
C CYS A 620 0.64 18.88 10.79
N CYS A 621 -0.14 19.83 10.27
CA CYS A 621 -1.28 19.62 9.38
C CYS A 621 -1.17 20.38 8.04
N GLN A 622 -0.01 20.97 7.71
CA GLN A 622 0.19 21.73 6.48
C GLN A 622 0.39 20.81 5.25
N ILE A 623 -0.27 21.15 4.14
CA ILE A 623 -0.10 20.55 2.81
C ILE A 623 0.34 21.65 1.84
N ASP A 624 1.50 21.50 1.22
CA ASP A 624 2.05 22.40 0.20
C ASP A 624 1.74 21.86 -1.20
N VAL A 625 1.10 22.69 -2.03
CA VAL A 625 0.70 22.31 -3.38
C VAL A 625 1.26 23.30 -4.38
N ASP A 626 2.27 22.87 -5.13
CA ASP A 626 2.90 23.65 -6.18
C ASP A 626 2.12 23.52 -7.48
N LEU A 627 1.45 24.61 -7.88
CA LEU A 627 0.78 24.70 -9.17
C LEU A 627 1.71 25.37 -10.19
N VAL A 628 1.98 24.70 -11.31
CA VAL A 628 2.88 25.22 -12.35
C VAL A 628 2.18 25.26 -13.70
N PRO A 629 2.04 26.42 -14.37
CA PRO A 629 1.41 26.49 -15.68
C PRO A 629 2.38 25.98 -16.75
N CYS A 630 1.95 24.99 -17.54
CA CYS A 630 2.80 24.29 -18.49
C CYS A 630 2.13 24.23 -19.86
N PHE A 631 2.89 24.34 -20.95
CA PHE A 631 2.33 24.17 -22.31
C PHE A 631 2.62 22.78 -22.86
N LEU A 632 1.55 22.06 -23.20
CA LEU A 632 1.57 20.69 -23.71
C LEU A 632 1.77 20.68 -25.22
N PHE A 633 2.69 19.84 -25.68
CA PHE A 633 3.04 19.63 -27.08
C PHE A 633 2.91 18.16 -27.48
N LYS A 634 2.60 17.94 -28.75
CA LYS A 634 2.48 16.61 -29.38
C LYS A 634 3.84 16.09 -29.84
N ALA A 635 3.89 14.78 -30.12
CA ALA A 635 5.08 14.06 -30.60
C ALA A 635 5.81 14.77 -31.75
N GLY A 636 5.07 15.35 -32.70
CA GLY A 636 5.64 16.03 -33.87
C GLY A 636 6.41 17.33 -33.56
N LYS A 637 6.40 17.80 -32.32
CA LYS A 637 7.20 18.94 -31.84
C LYS A 637 8.36 18.51 -30.94
N TRP A 638 8.62 17.20 -30.81
CA TRP A 638 9.72 16.68 -29.99
C TRP A 638 11.06 17.32 -30.42
N PRO A 639 11.93 17.72 -29.48
CA PRO A 639 13.19 18.37 -29.83
C PRO A 639 14.11 17.42 -30.60
N GLU A 640 14.76 17.96 -31.63
CA GLU A 640 15.71 17.23 -32.48
C GLU A 640 17.06 17.00 -31.78
N SER A 641 18.00 16.35 -32.48
CA SER A 641 19.38 16.17 -32.04
C SER A 641 19.99 17.49 -31.54
N PRO A 642 20.70 17.52 -30.40
CA PRO A 642 21.28 16.39 -29.66
C PRO A 642 20.38 15.78 -28.57
N PHE A 643 19.07 16.04 -28.60
CA PHE A 643 18.16 15.39 -27.66
C PHE A 643 17.93 13.92 -28.03
N LYS A 644 17.75 13.07 -27.01
CA LYS A 644 17.36 11.67 -27.21
C LYS A 644 16.01 11.59 -27.94
N PRO A 645 15.83 10.60 -28.84
CA PRO A 645 14.54 10.38 -29.49
C PRO A 645 13.47 10.03 -28.45
N ASN A 646 12.21 10.32 -28.78
CA ASN A 646 11.09 9.95 -27.92
C ASN A 646 10.92 8.42 -27.88
N PRO A 647 11.11 7.75 -26.74
CA PRO A 647 10.96 6.29 -26.66
C PRO A 647 9.51 5.81 -26.82
N TYR A 648 8.54 6.73 -26.81
CA TYR A 648 7.11 6.45 -26.90
C TYR A 648 6.44 7.21 -28.06
N SER A 649 7.16 7.48 -29.15
CA SER A 649 6.71 8.29 -30.28
C SER A 649 5.38 7.84 -30.91
N ASN A 650 5.07 6.54 -30.87
CA ASN A 650 3.82 5.95 -31.38
C ASN A 650 2.75 5.67 -30.30
N ASP A 651 2.94 6.18 -29.08
CA ASP A 651 2.08 5.92 -27.92
C ASP A 651 1.28 7.19 -27.54
N ARG A 652 0.23 7.01 -26.74
CA ARG A 652 -0.48 8.05 -25.99
C ARG A 652 0.42 8.77 -24.97
N LEU A 653 1.62 8.26 -24.73
CA LEU A 653 2.67 8.85 -23.89
C LEU A 653 3.67 9.71 -24.68
N SER A 654 3.41 9.98 -25.95
CA SER A 654 4.29 10.77 -26.82
C SER A 654 4.28 12.28 -26.51
N ASP A 655 3.24 12.78 -25.85
CA ASP A 655 3.13 14.19 -25.47
C ASP A 655 4.19 14.58 -24.42
N PHE A 656 4.72 15.79 -24.52
CA PHE A 656 5.64 16.40 -23.55
C PHE A 656 5.24 17.85 -23.29
N PHE A 657 5.85 18.52 -22.33
CA PHE A 657 5.49 19.91 -22.03
C PHE A 657 6.70 20.76 -21.70
N VAL A 658 6.49 22.07 -21.76
CA VAL A 658 7.47 23.07 -21.34
C VAL A 658 7.00 23.83 -20.11
N VAL A 659 7.95 24.19 -19.26
CA VAL A 659 7.74 24.81 -17.95
C VAL A 659 8.36 26.21 -17.94
N PRO A 660 7.69 27.26 -17.43
CA PRO A 660 8.21 28.61 -17.41
C PRO A 660 9.26 28.77 -16.30
N LYS A 661 10.49 28.29 -16.52
CA LYS A 661 11.57 28.34 -15.54
C LYS A 661 12.67 29.29 -15.99
N HIS A 662 13.22 30.06 -15.05
CA HIS A 662 14.39 30.89 -15.33
C HIS A 662 15.66 30.07 -15.44
N ALA A 663 16.52 30.39 -16.41
CA ALA A 663 17.86 29.82 -16.52
C ALA A 663 18.79 30.58 -15.55
N THR A 664 19.04 29.99 -14.37
CA THR A 664 19.86 30.59 -13.30
C THR A 664 21.33 30.82 -13.66
N VAL A 665 21.78 30.27 -14.80
CA VAL A 665 23.18 30.34 -15.27
C VAL A 665 23.52 31.72 -15.85
N PHE A 666 22.52 32.54 -16.20
CA PHE A 666 22.73 33.87 -16.80
C PHE A 666 21.99 34.94 -15.99
N PRO A 667 22.71 35.85 -15.29
CA PRO A 667 22.09 36.89 -14.45
C PRO A 667 21.18 37.86 -15.22
N THR A 668 21.44 38.05 -16.52
CA THR A 668 20.68 38.89 -17.45
C THR A 668 19.82 38.06 -18.41
N CYS A 669 19.23 36.97 -17.91
CA CYS A 669 18.44 36.05 -18.73
C CYS A 669 17.15 36.73 -19.22
N GLU A 670 16.94 36.74 -20.54
CA GLU A 670 15.71 37.23 -21.16
C GLU A 670 14.50 36.45 -20.61
N SER A 671 13.34 37.08 -20.44
CA SER A 671 12.12 36.43 -19.91
C SER A 671 11.45 35.47 -20.91
N ARG A 672 12.20 34.86 -21.83
CA ARG A 672 11.70 34.03 -22.95
C ARG A 672 12.05 32.55 -22.84
N TYR A 673 12.85 32.16 -21.85
CA TYR A 673 13.32 30.79 -21.70
C TYR A 673 12.28 29.90 -21.03
N TRP A 674 11.90 28.83 -21.72
CA TRP A 674 11.04 27.75 -21.24
C TRP A 674 11.88 26.49 -21.07
N LYS A 675 11.70 25.74 -19.99
CA LYS A 675 12.42 24.48 -19.77
C LYS A 675 11.63 23.30 -20.34
N LEU A 676 12.28 22.44 -21.12
CA LEU A 676 11.69 21.17 -21.55
C LEU A 676 11.46 20.24 -20.35
N SER A 677 10.30 19.60 -20.30
CA SER A 677 9.91 18.65 -19.26
C SER A 677 9.42 17.35 -19.88
N PHE A 678 10.13 16.27 -19.52
CA PHE A 678 9.86 14.91 -19.98
C PHE A 678 9.36 14.01 -18.85
N GLN A 679 8.69 14.60 -17.85
CA GLN A 679 8.22 13.87 -16.66
C GLN A 679 7.31 12.69 -17.02
N ILE A 680 6.52 12.80 -18.09
CA ILE A 680 5.65 11.72 -18.60
C ILE A 680 6.52 10.51 -18.97
N GLN A 681 7.56 10.73 -19.76
CA GLN A 681 8.44 9.69 -20.27
C GLN A 681 9.31 9.10 -19.15
N GLU A 682 9.91 9.96 -18.32
CA GLU A 682 10.72 9.54 -17.18
C GLU A 682 9.93 8.67 -16.19
N ARG A 683 8.66 9.04 -15.91
CA ARG A 683 7.78 8.25 -15.04
C ARG A 683 7.56 6.85 -15.59
N GLN A 684 7.42 6.74 -16.92
CA GLN A 684 7.22 5.46 -17.59
C GLN A 684 8.50 4.62 -17.58
N LEU A 685 9.68 5.22 -17.80
CA LEU A 685 10.97 4.52 -17.76
C LEU A 685 11.23 3.82 -16.41
N ILE A 686 10.85 4.46 -15.30
CA ILE A 686 11.00 3.90 -13.94
C ILE A 686 9.79 3.09 -13.46
N LYS A 687 8.74 2.95 -14.28
CA LYS A 687 7.52 2.23 -13.93
C LYS A 687 7.76 0.73 -13.90
N ASN A 688 7.16 0.04 -12.92
CA ASN A 688 7.21 -1.43 -12.77
C ASN A 688 8.63 -2.03 -12.64
N LYS A 689 9.65 -1.24 -12.32
CA LYS A 689 11.03 -1.68 -12.08
C LYS A 689 11.25 -2.16 -10.63
N GLY A 690 10.35 -2.99 -10.09
CA GLY A 690 10.50 -3.66 -8.78
C GLY A 690 11.13 -2.83 -7.64
N ARG A 691 12.36 -3.18 -7.25
CA ARG A 691 13.14 -2.61 -6.14
C ARG A 691 13.76 -1.24 -6.43
N LEU A 692 13.65 -0.72 -7.65
CA LEU A 692 14.18 0.59 -8.04
C LEU A 692 13.65 1.73 -7.14
N LYS A 693 12.32 1.87 -7.03
CA LYS A 693 11.73 2.99 -6.27
C LYS A 693 12.08 2.93 -4.78
N PRO A 694 11.95 1.78 -4.08
CA PRO A 694 12.41 1.66 -2.70
C PRO A 694 13.91 1.99 -2.53
N ALA A 695 14.77 1.52 -3.42
CA ALA A 695 16.21 1.81 -3.38
C ALA A 695 16.48 3.31 -3.57
N LEU A 696 15.86 3.95 -4.56
CA LEU A 696 16.01 5.39 -4.80
C LEU A 696 15.49 6.22 -3.63
N LYS A 697 14.41 5.81 -2.97
CA LYS A 697 13.92 6.49 -1.76
C LYS A 697 14.91 6.38 -0.59
N LEU A 698 15.54 5.22 -0.40
CA LEU A 698 16.62 5.07 0.58
C LEU A 698 17.80 5.97 0.26
N LEU A 699 18.18 6.10 -1.02
CA LEU A 699 19.27 6.97 -1.44
C LEU A 699 18.93 8.46 -1.21
N LYS A 700 17.69 8.87 -1.48
CA LYS A 700 17.18 10.21 -1.13
C LYS A 700 17.23 10.44 0.37
N LYS A 701 16.75 9.49 1.17
CA LYS A 701 16.79 9.56 2.64
C LYS A 701 18.23 9.72 3.15
N MET A 702 19.17 8.96 2.59
CA MET A 702 20.59 9.07 2.90
C MET A 702 21.14 10.45 2.58
N ARG A 703 20.89 10.97 1.37
CA ARG A 703 21.28 12.34 0.99
C ARG A 703 20.73 13.38 1.97
N ASP A 704 19.45 13.28 2.35
CA ASP A 704 18.81 14.22 3.28
C ASP A 704 19.46 14.17 4.67
N SER A 705 19.72 12.97 5.19
CA SER A 705 20.40 12.78 6.48
C SER A 705 21.86 13.27 6.46
N MET A 706 22.49 13.33 5.28
CA MET A 706 23.84 13.87 5.11
C MET A 706 23.88 15.38 4.88
N HIS A 707 22.72 16.06 4.83
CA HIS A 707 22.60 17.50 4.52
C HIS A 707 23.26 17.87 3.18
N SER A 708 23.13 17.00 2.17
CA SER A 708 23.70 17.21 0.84
C SER A 708 22.70 17.87 -0.11
N ASP A 709 22.10 18.98 0.34
CA ASP A 709 20.96 19.63 -0.33
C ASP A 709 21.30 20.26 -1.69
N LEU A 710 22.59 20.52 -1.95
CA LEU A 710 23.08 20.92 -3.28
C LEU A 710 22.85 19.85 -4.35
N ILE A 711 22.76 18.58 -3.96
CA ILE A 711 22.38 17.48 -4.86
C ILE A 711 20.85 17.37 -4.90
N ALA A 712 20.26 18.04 -5.89
CA ALA A 712 18.82 18.03 -6.09
C ALA A 712 18.28 16.60 -6.27
N SER A 713 17.04 16.35 -5.83
CA SER A 713 16.36 15.05 -6.00
C SER A 713 16.31 14.58 -7.45
N TYR A 714 16.25 15.54 -8.38
CA TYR A 714 16.25 15.27 -9.81
C TYR A 714 17.59 14.70 -10.30
N PHE A 715 18.73 15.06 -9.70
CA PHE A 715 20.04 14.53 -10.08
C PHE A 715 20.14 13.03 -9.78
N LEU A 716 19.64 12.61 -8.61
CA LEU A 716 19.52 11.19 -8.28
C LEU A 716 18.59 10.46 -9.25
N LYS A 717 17.46 11.08 -9.64
CA LYS A 717 16.57 10.52 -10.66
C LYS A 717 17.29 10.36 -12.01
N THR A 718 18.08 11.35 -12.43
CA THR A 718 18.87 11.30 -13.68
C THR A 718 19.87 10.15 -13.67
N ILE A 719 20.60 9.93 -12.58
CA ILE A 719 21.50 8.78 -12.43
C ILE A 719 20.74 7.46 -12.63
N ILE A 720 19.56 7.35 -12.01
CA ILE A 720 18.73 6.14 -12.13
C ILE A 720 18.21 5.94 -13.55
N LEU A 721 17.87 7.00 -14.29
CA LEU A 721 17.46 6.86 -15.69
C LEU A 721 18.60 6.29 -16.54
N TRP A 722 19.85 6.70 -16.31
CA TRP A 722 21.02 6.10 -16.95
C TRP A 722 21.22 4.63 -16.54
N GLU A 723 21.04 4.28 -15.28
CA GLU A 723 21.14 2.88 -14.84
C GLU A 723 20.00 2.01 -15.40
N VAL A 724 18.80 2.55 -15.59
CA VAL A 724 17.67 1.84 -16.21
C VAL A 724 17.94 1.49 -17.67
N GLU A 725 18.75 2.26 -18.40
CA GLU A 725 19.18 1.90 -19.75
C GLU A 725 20.23 0.80 -19.78
N LYS A 726 21.09 0.73 -18.75
CA LYS A 726 22.16 -0.28 -18.65
C LYS A 726 21.65 -1.63 -18.16
N GLN A 727 20.59 -1.63 -17.34
CA GLN A 727 20.08 -2.82 -16.65
C GLN A 727 18.71 -3.24 -17.19
N ASP A 728 18.55 -4.54 -17.45
CA ASP A 728 17.26 -5.09 -17.86
C ASP A 728 16.19 -5.00 -16.76
N THR A 729 14.94 -5.29 -17.10
CA THR A 729 13.84 -5.29 -16.10
C THR A 729 14.01 -6.37 -15.04
N TYR A 730 14.66 -7.49 -15.35
CA TYR A 730 14.88 -8.60 -14.42
C TYR A 730 15.74 -8.16 -13.24
N PHE A 731 16.82 -7.43 -13.50
CA PHE A 731 17.70 -6.84 -12.48
C PHE A 731 16.88 -6.10 -11.42
N TRP A 732 15.98 -5.22 -11.82
CA TRP A 732 15.22 -4.43 -10.86
C TRP A 732 14.12 -5.23 -10.12
N VAL A 733 13.61 -6.30 -10.72
CA VAL A 733 12.47 -7.06 -10.17
C VAL A 733 12.90 -8.22 -9.28
N LYS A 734 13.95 -8.96 -9.67
CA LYS A 734 14.33 -10.23 -9.06
C LYS A 734 15.53 -10.08 -8.10
N THR A 735 16.29 -9.01 -8.21
CA THR A 735 17.40 -8.70 -7.30
C THR A 735 16.88 -8.17 -5.96
N SER A 736 17.62 -8.44 -4.88
CA SER A 736 17.27 -7.97 -3.53
C SER A 736 17.32 -6.44 -3.43
N LEU A 737 16.56 -5.87 -2.48
CA LEU A 737 16.57 -4.42 -2.28
C LEU A 737 17.97 -3.93 -1.91
N SER A 738 18.66 -4.69 -1.06
CA SER A 738 20.02 -4.42 -0.60
C SER A 738 21.02 -4.34 -1.74
N TYR A 739 20.97 -5.27 -2.69
CA TYR A 739 21.88 -5.22 -3.82
C TYR A 739 21.53 -4.07 -4.77
N VAL A 740 20.25 -3.85 -5.09
CA VAL A 740 19.84 -2.71 -5.93
C VAL A 740 20.24 -1.38 -5.29
N PHE A 741 20.07 -1.23 -3.98
CA PHE A 741 20.51 -0.04 -3.24
C PHE A 741 22.03 0.17 -3.34
N MET A 742 22.82 -0.87 -3.10
CA MET A 742 24.28 -0.76 -3.18
C MET A 742 24.77 -0.50 -4.61
N HIS A 743 24.10 -1.07 -5.62
CA HIS A 743 24.36 -0.78 -7.03
C HIS A 743 24.20 0.71 -7.32
N ILE A 744 23.03 1.28 -7.02
CA ILE A 744 22.76 2.69 -7.32
C ILE A 744 23.58 3.66 -6.45
N LEU A 745 23.96 3.25 -5.23
CA LEU A 745 24.86 4.02 -4.36
C LEU A 745 26.27 4.10 -4.97
N LYS A 746 26.77 3.01 -5.54
CA LYS A 746 28.04 2.97 -6.26
C LYS A 746 27.98 3.80 -7.54
N SER A 747 26.91 3.68 -8.33
CA SER A 747 26.71 4.55 -9.50
C SER A 747 26.70 6.02 -9.10
N TYR A 748 26.01 6.37 -8.01
CA TYR A 748 25.99 7.74 -7.50
C TYR A 748 27.39 8.23 -7.13
N GLN A 749 28.16 7.45 -6.37
CA GLN A 749 29.54 7.79 -6.02
C GLN A 749 30.42 7.96 -7.27
N GLN A 750 30.27 7.08 -8.28
CA GLN A 750 31.01 7.15 -9.53
C GLN A 750 30.74 8.44 -10.30
N PHE A 751 29.47 8.78 -10.56
CA PHE A 751 29.10 10.02 -11.25
C PHE A 751 29.68 11.26 -10.56
N LEU A 752 29.69 11.29 -9.21
CA LEU A 752 30.32 12.38 -8.47
C LEU A 752 31.86 12.38 -8.58
N SER A 753 32.51 11.21 -8.57
CA SER A 753 33.97 11.11 -8.74
C SER A 753 34.45 11.61 -10.10
N GLU A 754 33.63 11.38 -11.14
CA GLU A 754 33.85 11.86 -12.49
C GLU A 754 33.40 13.33 -12.67
N LYS A 755 32.88 13.95 -11.61
CA LYS A 755 32.37 15.33 -11.59
C LYS A 755 31.29 15.59 -12.65
N GLN A 756 30.52 14.56 -13.00
CA GLN A 756 29.50 14.66 -14.04
C GLN A 756 28.21 13.93 -13.67
N ILE A 757 27.08 14.60 -13.89
CA ILE A 757 25.77 13.96 -14.00
C ILE A 757 25.18 14.43 -15.32
N PRO A 758 25.44 13.72 -16.43
CA PRO A 758 24.90 14.09 -17.74
C PRO A 758 23.38 14.09 -17.70
N TYR A 759 22.76 15.14 -18.21
CA TYR A 759 21.31 15.21 -18.32
C TYR A 759 20.82 14.10 -19.24
N TYR A 760 19.88 13.30 -18.73
CA TYR A 760 19.45 12.06 -19.40
C TYR A 760 18.97 12.28 -20.84
N TRP A 761 18.25 13.37 -21.11
CA TRP A 761 17.69 13.65 -22.43
C TRP A 761 18.66 14.36 -23.38
N ASN A 762 19.76 14.93 -22.88
CA ASN A 762 20.80 15.56 -23.68
C ASN A 762 22.12 15.48 -22.88
N ASN A 763 22.92 14.47 -23.21
CA ASN A 763 24.15 14.12 -22.48
C ASN A 763 25.26 15.19 -22.59
N SER A 764 25.13 16.15 -23.50
CA SER A 764 26.07 17.27 -23.63
C SER A 764 25.96 18.26 -22.46
N PHE A 765 24.91 18.14 -21.64
CA PHE A 765 24.69 19.01 -20.49
C PHE A 765 24.97 18.29 -19.16
N ASN A 766 25.92 18.81 -18.39
CA ASN A 766 26.24 18.30 -17.06
C ASN A 766 25.45 19.05 -15.97
N LEU A 767 24.57 18.35 -15.24
CA LEU A 767 23.67 18.95 -14.25
C LEU A 767 24.41 19.54 -13.03
N VAL A 768 25.57 19.00 -12.65
CA VAL A 768 26.28 19.48 -11.45
C VAL A 768 27.14 20.71 -11.72
N LYS A 769 27.54 20.95 -12.98
CA LYS A 769 28.43 22.06 -13.35
C LYS A 769 27.88 23.44 -12.98
N THR A 770 26.55 23.58 -12.93
CA THR A 770 25.88 24.86 -12.67
C THR A 770 25.51 25.05 -11.20
N THR A 771 25.73 24.05 -10.34
CA THR A 771 25.21 24.03 -8.96
C THR A 771 26.24 23.63 -7.92
N CYS A 772 27.26 22.86 -8.30
CA CYS A 772 28.26 22.30 -7.40
C CYS A 772 29.66 22.69 -7.89
N ASN A 773 30.55 23.03 -6.97
CA ASN A 773 31.97 23.18 -7.29
C ASN A 773 32.70 21.83 -7.20
N ASP A 774 33.88 21.75 -7.80
CA ASP A 774 34.67 20.53 -7.88
C ASP A 774 35.10 19.98 -6.52
N GLU A 775 35.35 20.87 -5.56
CA GLU A 775 35.75 20.52 -4.18
C GLU A 775 34.61 19.80 -3.45
N PHE A 776 33.39 20.35 -3.49
CA PHE A 776 32.20 19.72 -2.92
C PHE A 776 31.93 18.33 -3.52
N LEU A 777 32.06 18.20 -4.85
CA LEU A 777 31.86 16.93 -5.54
C LEU A 777 32.92 15.89 -5.12
N TYR A 778 34.18 16.32 -5.00
CA TYR A 778 35.27 15.48 -4.53
C TYR A 778 35.03 15.01 -3.09
N ASP A 779 34.70 15.92 -2.18
CA ASP A 779 34.45 15.60 -0.77
C ASP A 779 33.28 14.65 -0.59
N LEU A 780 32.17 14.91 -1.29
CA LEU A 780 30.98 14.07 -1.24
C LEU A 780 31.25 12.69 -1.84
N SER A 781 31.94 12.61 -2.98
CA SER A 781 32.34 11.32 -3.58
C SER A 781 33.24 10.53 -2.64
N THR A 782 34.26 11.17 -2.05
CA THR A 782 35.17 10.55 -1.08
C THR A 782 34.42 10.04 0.15
N ARG A 783 33.45 10.82 0.66
CA ARG A 783 32.60 10.42 1.77
C ARG A 783 31.77 9.17 1.42
N LEU A 784 31.13 9.15 0.24
CA LEU A 784 30.37 7.99 -0.22
C LEU A 784 31.25 6.75 -0.38
N GLU A 785 32.47 6.91 -0.90
CA GLU A 785 33.43 5.82 -1.02
C GLU A 785 33.79 5.21 0.35
N ARG A 786 34.04 6.06 1.36
CA ARG A 786 34.28 5.61 2.74
C ARG A 786 33.06 4.86 3.31
N ILE A 787 31.85 5.36 3.06
CA ILE A 787 30.61 4.72 3.49
C ILE A 787 30.46 3.33 2.84
N ILE A 788 30.68 3.23 1.52
CA ILE A 788 30.61 1.96 0.78
C ILE A 788 31.64 0.97 1.35
N LYS A 789 32.88 1.41 1.58
CA LYS A 789 33.94 0.58 2.19
C LYS A 789 33.58 0.11 3.60
N ASP A 790 32.98 0.97 4.42
CA ASP A 790 32.54 0.63 5.78
C ASP A 790 31.41 -0.41 5.77
N ILE A 791 30.43 -0.25 4.86
CA ILE A 791 29.36 -1.24 4.65
C ILE A 791 29.96 -2.57 4.20
N ASP A 792 30.81 -2.55 3.18
CA ASP A 792 31.43 -3.76 2.63
C ASP A 792 32.28 -4.51 3.67
N LYS A 793 32.99 -3.80 4.55
CA LYS A 793 33.81 -4.40 5.61
C LYS A 793 32.97 -5.05 6.71
N ASN A 794 31.84 -4.44 7.05
CA ASN A 794 31.04 -4.85 8.22
C ASN A 794 29.84 -5.74 7.88
N ILE A 795 29.49 -5.92 6.60
CA ILE A 795 28.26 -6.60 6.20
C ILE A 795 28.03 -7.99 6.79
N HIS A 796 29.09 -8.74 7.06
CA HIS A 796 29.01 -10.08 7.67
C HIS A 796 29.08 -10.08 9.19
N ARG A 797 29.60 -9.02 9.81
CA ARG A 797 29.82 -8.90 11.27
C ARG A 797 28.75 -8.04 11.95
N ASP A 798 28.50 -6.88 11.37
CA ASP A 798 27.49 -5.91 11.78
C ASP A 798 26.81 -5.31 10.55
N PRO A 799 25.80 -5.98 9.98
CA PRO A 799 25.02 -5.42 8.87
C PRO A 799 24.18 -4.20 9.28
N SER A 800 23.98 -3.92 10.58
CA SER A 800 23.22 -2.74 11.04
C SER A 800 23.95 -1.42 10.75
N VAL A 801 25.25 -1.50 10.46
CA VAL A 801 26.12 -0.41 9.98
C VAL A 801 25.50 0.42 8.85
N ILE A 802 24.61 -0.15 8.05
CA ILE A 802 23.92 0.58 6.97
C ILE A 802 22.98 1.66 7.52
N MET A 803 22.40 1.44 8.70
CA MET A 803 21.41 2.33 9.29
C MET A 803 22.04 3.64 9.73
N LYS A 804 23.23 3.62 10.33
CA LYS A 804 23.96 4.84 10.74
C LYS A 804 24.31 5.75 9.54
N HIS A 805 24.38 5.18 8.33
CA HIS A 805 24.70 5.92 7.12
C HIS A 805 23.46 6.51 6.43
N ILE A 806 22.29 5.90 6.60
CA ILE A 806 21.03 6.35 5.98
C ILE A 806 20.22 7.26 6.92
N LEU A 807 20.30 7.04 8.22
CA LEU A 807 19.52 7.73 9.25
C LEU A 807 20.31 8.85 9.92
N THR A 808 19.60 9.81 10.50
CA THR A 808 20.24 10.75 11.44
C THR A 808 20.57 10.04 12.76
N PRO A 809 21.51 10.54 13.58
CA PRO A 809 21.86 9.91 14.87
C PRO A 809 20.62 9.65 15.75
N LYS A 810 19.72 10.63 15.86
CA LYS A 810 18.46 10.50 16.61
C LYS A 810 17.57 9.37 16.09
N GLN A 811 17.47 9.21 14.76
CA GLN A 811 16.66 8.17 14.14
C GLN A 811 17.30 6.79 14.28
N TYR A 812 18.64 6.72 14.21
CA TYR A 812 19.40 5.50 14.44
C TYR A 812 19.17 4.97 15.87
N HIS A 813 19.37 5.79 16.90
CA HIS A 813 19.15 5.41 18.29
C HIS A 813 17.68 5.06 18.59
N ALA A 814 16.72 5.67 17.90
CA ALA A 814 15.30 5.32 18.06
C ALA A 814 14.98 3.90 17.54
N LEU A 815 15.70 3.43 16.51
CA LEU A 815 15.51 2.09 15.94
C LEU A 815 16.35 1.00 16.63
N LEU A 816 17.50 1.39 17.14
CA LEU A 816 18.43 0.53 17.90
C LEU A 816 18.77 1.25 19.21
N PRO A 817 17.86 1.26 20.19
CA PRO A 817 18.19 1.78 21.50
C PRO A 817 19.29 0.91 22.09
N GLU A 818 20.38 1.56 22.53
CA GLU A 818 21.44 0.87 23.26
C GLU A 818 20.82 0.28 24.53
N THR A 819 21.04 -1.02 24.77
CA THR A 819 20.72 -1.61 26.06
C THR A 819 21.66 -0.98 27.07
N GLU A 820 21.13 -0.14 27.97
CA GLU A 820 21.84 0.25 29.19
C GLU A 820 22.22 -1.06 29.92
N GLU A 821 23.53 -1.28 30.08
CA GLU A 821 24.10 -2.34 30.93
C GLU A 821 23.78 -2.11 32.41
#